data_AF-A0A1W1XCB1-F1
#
_entry.id   AF-A0A1W1XCB1-F1
#
_cell.length_a   1.000
_cell.length_b   1.000
_cell.length_c   1.000
_cell.angle_alpha   90.00
_cell.angle_beta   90.00
_cell.angle_gamma   90.00
#
_symmetry.space_group_name_H-M   'P 1'
#
loop_
_entity.id
_entity.type
_entity.pdbx_description
1 polymer ?
#
loop_
_entity_poly.entity_id
_entity_poly.type
_entity_poly.pdbx_seq_one_letter_code
_entity_poly.pdbx_strand_id
1 'polypeptide(L)'
;MKPVTMLNYAVVALASSLSASAFAAACEAPWSASAVYTAGNRVSYNGHSYQAKWWTQGDNPSLSGQWDVWQDLGLCGTASPTAAPAPTPVPTKAPTPQPTVAPTPVPTLAPTAAPTVAPTPATGGSYGATASASSVAFYVNNAPWADLHYTVNGVNQQNVRMTVNGSNNTYTVTGLKAGDVVRYFFTIGQGSGASDTAWQQLTIGNSTPTATPQPTVTPTVKPTSTPTAVPTSTPTATPKPTATPVPTTAPSATPKPTATPVPTAVPTVTPTPTKVPTPTPTPGAAPDFGPNVFIFDPSTPQNVIQDKLNSTFTQQETNQFGTARYAFLFKPGSYNVDANLGFYTQVAGLGKSPDDVTLIGAVRVEANWLPDENATQNFWRSAENLAVIPTAAGALDRYAVSQAAPFRRMHVKGNMTLCSPYCGWSSGGFIADTVVDGDINSGSQQQWLSRNAQYGSWTGGVWNMVFVGVNGAPAENWPTAPYTVVNQTPVVREKPFLTIDSAGHYSVFVPTLSTNSQGTTWFNKTPQGESISIDQFYVAKEGVDTATTLNAALDAGKNLLLTPGVYHLNQALHVNRANTVVLGLGIATLVADSGNDAIDVADVDGVKLAGLLIDAGPTSSQVLVQIGPRGSSANHAANPTSLHDIFFRVGGAGVGRANINLEINSNNVIGDNFWVWRADHGDGIGWTVNTSDYGVVVNGNDVTIYGLAVEHYQKYQTTWNGNGGRVYFYQSEAPYEVALQSDWMSGSNNGYASYKVSNSVTSHEAWGTGVYSFFNTNNAIKLTNGVEAPYNAAVKFHHLSSVSLGGVGEITHVINGTGPTADKNNFVATLPQYP
;
A
#
# COMPACT_ATOMS: atom_id res chain seq x y z
N MET A 1 -88.00 -11.73 11.97
CA MET A 1 -88.21 -10.31 11.64
C MET A 1 -87.74 -10.08 10.21
N LYS A 2 -88.59 -9.44 9.39
CA LYS A 2 -88.38 -9.02 7.99
C LYS A 2 -87.52 -7.74 7.93
N PRO A 3 -87.12 -7.21 6.73
CA PRO A 3 -86.68 -7.82 5.46
C PRO A 3 -85.38 -7.14 4.91
N VAL A 4 -84.72 -7.47 3.77
CA VAL A 4 -84.89 -6.95 2.37
C VAL A 4 -83.53 -7.18 1.63
N THR A 5 -83.40 -8.12 0.66
CA THR A 5 -83.26 -7.97 -0.84
C THR A 5 -82.05 -7.15 -1.36
N MET A 6 -81.39 -7.38 -2.52
CA MET A 6 -81.59 -8.13 -3.78
C MET A 6 -80.24 -8.18 -4.59
N LEU A 7 -79.89 -9.24 -5.36
CA LEU A 7 -79.76 -9.33 -6.85
C LEU A 7 -78.83 -8.29 -7.56
N ASN A 8 -78.05 -8.50 -8.64
CA ASN A 8 -77.76 -9.59 -9.58
C ASN A 8 -76.69 -9.11 -10.63
N TYR A 9 -76.07 -10.05 -11.36
CA TYR A 9 -75.51 -10.02 -12.74
C TYR A 9 -74.30 -9.13 -13.20
N ALA A 10 -73.24 -9.86 -13.61
CA ALA A 10 -72.45 -9.84 -14.87
C ALA A 10 -72.16 -8.54 -15.65
N VAL A 11 -70.92 -8.43 -16.16
CA VAL A 11 -70.56 -8.30 -17.60
C VAL A 11 -69.03 -8.32 -17.77
N VAL A 12 -68.57 -9.12 -18.74
CA VAL A 12 -67.20 -9.16 -19.27
C VAL A 12 -66.99 -7.99 -20.22
N ALA A 13 -65.90 -7.24 -20.08
CA ALA A 13 -65.40 -6.31 -21.10
C ALA A 13 -63.88 -6.51 -21.27
N LEU A 14 -63.47 -6.88 -22.49
CA LEU A 14 -62.08 -6.85 -22.93
C LEU A 14 -61.56 -5.41 -22.87
N ALA A 15 -60.41 -5.20 -22.25
CA ALA A 15 -59.60 -4.00 -22.43
C ALA A 15 -58.14 -4.39 -22.66
N SER A 16 -57.67 -4.04 -23.85
CA SER A 16 -56.29 -4.10 -24.34
C SER A 16 -55.29 -3.51 -23.34
N SER A 17 -54.28 -4.30 -22.96
CA SER A 17 -53.14 -3.86 -22.18
C SER A 17 -52.20 -2.99 -23.02
N LEU A 18 -52.39 -1.67 -22.96
CA LEU A 18 -51.34 -0.70 -23.26
C LEU A 18 -50.33 -0.74 -22.11
N SER A 19 -49.09 -1.10 -22.42
CA SER A 19 -47.93 -0.93 -21.55
C SER A 19 -47.78 0.54 -21.17
N ALA A 20 -48.06 0.87 -19.92
CA ALA A 20 -47.71 2.17 -19.35
C ALA A 20 -46.18 2.22 -19.22
N SER A 21 -45.53 3.01 -20.09
CA SER A 21 -44.15 3.45 -19.88
C SER A 21 -44.07 4.14 -18.52
N ALA A 22 -43.24 3.62 -17.61
CA ALA A 22 -42.94 4.30 -16.37
C ALA A 22 -42.22 5.61 -16.70
N PHE A 23 -42.92 6.73 -16.58
CA PHE A 23 -42.33 8.06 -16.66
C PHE A 23 -41.45 8.27 -15.43
N ALA A 24 -40.16 8.57 -15.64
CA ALA A 24 -39.30 9.09 -14.57
C ALA A 24 -39.92 10.37 -14.00
N ALA A 25 -39.94 10.52 -12.68
CA ALA A 25 -40.46 11.71 -12.01
C ALA A 25 -39.72 12.97 -12.51
N ALA A 26 -40.43 14.10 -12.60
CA ALA A 26 -39.84 15.38 -12.96
C ALA A 26 -38.74 15.76 -11.95
N CYS A 27 -37.62 16.31 -12.42
CA CYS A 27 -36.53 16.74 -11.54
C CYS A 27 -36.98 17.85 -10.57
N GLU A 28 -36.50 17.75 -9.33
CA GLU A 28 -36.60 18.81 -8.31
C GLU A 28 -35.76 20.05 -8.70
N ALA A 29 -35.90 21.15 -7.95
CA ALA A 29 -35.13 22.38 -8.20
C ALA A 29 -33.61 22.12 -8.11
N PRO A 30 -32.76 22.72 -8.96
CA PRO A 30 -31.33 22.42 -8.98
C PRO A 30 -30.66 22.80 -7.65
N TRP A 31 -29.76 21.92 -7.19
CA TRP A 31 -28.97 22.16 -5.99
C TRP A 31 -28.05 23.37 -6.18
N SER A 32 -27.96 24.20 -5.15
CA SER A 32 -27.07 25.35 -5.08
C SER A 32 -26.18 25.23 -3.85
N ALA A 33 -24.87 25.29 -4.06
CA ALA A 33 -23.88 25.24 -2.98
C ALA A 33 -24.04 26.36 -1.95
N SER A 34 -24.68 27.48 -2.31
CA SER A 34 -24.91 28.62 -1.41
C SER A 34 -26.22 28.56 -0.65
N ALA A 35 -27.13 27.63 -0.99
CA ALA A 35 -28.42 27.51 -0.33
C ALA A 35 -28.32 26.60 0.90
N VAL A 36 -29.04 26.96 1.96
CA VAL A 36 -29.18 26.13 3.15
C VAL A 36 -30.33 25.14 2.93
N TYR A 37 -30.07 23.86 3.20
CA TYR A 37 -31.05 22.80 3.17
C TYR A 37 -31.17 22.14 4.54
N THR A 38 -32.41 21.83 4.93
CA THR A 38 -32.74 21.14 6.17
C THR A 38 -33.38 19.79 5.88
N ALA A 39 -33.49 18.93 6.90
CA ALA A 39 -34.04 17.58 6.75
C ALA A 39 -35.35 17.59 5.95
N GLY A 40 -35.39 16.83 4.86
CA GLY A 40 -36.54 16.72 3.96
C GLY A 40 -36.52 17.63 2.73
N ASN A 41 -35.63 18.64 2.66
CA ASN A 41 -35.51 19.45 1.45
C ASN A 41 -34.93 18.64 0.28
N ARG A 42 -35.46 18.85 -0.92
CA ARG A 42 -35.10 18.10 -2.13
C ARG A 42 -34.54 18.99 -3.21
N VAL A 43 -33.59 18.44 -3.96
CA VAL A 43 -32.86 19.13 -5.03
C VAL A 43 -32.52 18.19 -6.17
N SER A 44 -32.24 18.71 -7.36
CA SER A 44 -31.64 17.93 -8.45
C SER A 44 -30.18 18.29 -8.68
N TYR A 45 -29.35 17.29 -8.97
CA TYR A 45 -27.95 17.47 -9.34
C TYR A 45 -27.50 16.31 -10.23
N ASN A 46 -26.82 16.59 -11.34
CA ASN A 46 -26.35 15.58 -12.31
C ASN A 46 -27.41 14.54 -12.76
N GLY A 47 -28.66 14.97 -12.97
CA GLY A 47 -29.74 14.10 -13.47
C GLY A 47 -30.37 13.18 -12.42
N HIS A 48 -30.05 13.37 -11.14
CA HIS A 48 -30.64 12.68 -10.01
C HIS A 48 -31.33 13.68 -9.07
N SER A 49 -32.34 13.21 -8.31
CA SER A 49 -32.95 13.96 -7.22
C SER A 49 -32.39 13.48 -5.88
N TYR A 50 -32.11 14.40 -4.95
CA TYR A 50 -31.54 14.12 -3.64
C TYR A 50 -32.38 14.75 -2.54
N GLN A 51 -32.42 14.16 -1.35
CA GLN A 51 -33.08 14.68 -0.16
C GLN A 51 -32.08 14.88 0.99
N ALA A 52 -32.07 16.06 1.60
CA ALA A 52 -31.25 16.33 2.77
C ALA A 52 -31.76 15.50 3.97
N LYS A 53 -30.87 14.79 4.65
CA LYS A 53 -31.18 14.01 5.87
C LYS A 53 -31.18 14.89 7.12
N TRP A 54 -30.37 15.94 7.13
CA TRP A 54 -30.29 16.97 8.18
C TRP A 54 -29.77 18.30 7.58
N TRP A 55 -29.41 19.26 8.42
CA TRP A 55 -28.95 20.58 7.97
C TRP A 55 -27.65 20.47 7.16
N THR A 56 -27.59 21.11 5.98
CA THR A 56 -26.42 21.16 5.09
C THR A 56 -26.42 22.44 4.25
N GLN A 57 -25.22 22.96 3.97
CA GLN A 57 -24.98 24.04 3.01
C GLN A 57 -23.62 23.81 2.35
N GLY A 58 -23.61 23.67 1.02
CA GLY A 58 -22.36 23.48 0.25
C GLY A 58 -21.90 22.03 0.08
N ASP A 59 -22.44 21.07 0.84
CA ASP A 59 -22.11 19.65 0.66
C ASP A 59 -22.67 19.13 -0.67
N ASN A 60 -21.82 18.58 -1.52
CA ASN A 60 -22.19 18.13 -2.87
C ASN A 60 -23.06 16.85 -2.80
N PRO A 61 -24.30 16.86 -3.36
CA PRO A 61 -25.20 15.72 -3.31
C PRO A 61 -24.63 14.44 -3.95
N SER A 62 -23.84 14.57 -5.02
CA SER A 62 -23.27 13.43 -5.75
C SER A 62 -22.05 12.77 -5.09
N LEU A 63 -21.51 13.37 -4.02
CA LEU A 63 -20.38 12.83 -3.26
C LEU A 63 -20.82 12.20 -1.92
N SER A 64 -22.14 12.14 -1.66
CA SER A 64 -22.69 11.67 -0.39
C SER A 64 -22.89 10.15 -0.37
N GLY A 65 -22.27 9.45 0.58
CA GLY A 65 -22.49 8.04 0.86
C GLY A 65 -23.75 7.74 1.70
N GLN A 66 -23.98 6.47 2.03
CA GLN A 66 -25.15 6.02 2.82
C GLN A 66 -25.28 6.75 4.18
N TRP A 67 -24.15 7.17 4.75
CA TRP A 67 -24.07 7.88 6.04
C TRP A 67 -23.97 9.40 5.93
N ASP A 68 -23.97 9.96 4.72
CA ASP A 68 -23.78 11.40 4.49
C ASP A 68 -25.10 12.19 4.45
N VAL A 69 -24.96 13.51 4.34
CA VAL A 69 -26.03 14.50 4.50
C VAL A 69 -27.11 14.43 3.41
N TRP A 70 -26.82 13.87 2.23
CA TRP A 70 -27.77 13.68 1.14
C TRP A 70 -28.18 12.21 0.97
N GLN A 71 -29.46 11.98 0.70
CA GLN A 71 -30.03 10.71 0.26
C GLN A 71 -30.36 10.80 -1.22
N ASP A 72 -29.76 9.96 -2.07
CA ASP A 72 -30.16 9.84 -3.48
C ASP A 72 -31.55 9.21 -3.59
N LEU A 73 -32.44 9.87 -4.33
CA LEU A 73 -33.80 9.43 -4.63
C LEU A 73 -33.92 8.86 -6.06
N GLY A 74 -32.83 8.84 -6.82
CA GLY A 74 -32.73 8.25 -8.16
C GLY A 74 -32.80 9.27 -9.31
N LEU A 75 -32.74 8.73 -10.53
CA LEU A 75 -32.74 9.47 -11.79
C LEU A 75 -34.02 10.31 -11.99
N CYS A 76 -33.88 11.47 -12.61
CA CYS A 76 -34.99 12.33 -13.01
C CYS A 76 -34.79 12.89 -14.44
N GLY A 77 -35.89 13.04 -15.20
CA GLY A 77 -35.92 13.65 -16.56
C GLY A 77 -36.37 12.73 -17.73
N THR A 78 -36.96 13.32 -18.80
CA THR A 78 -37.32 12.64 -20.07
C THR A 78 -36.68 13.33 -21.28
N ALA A 79 -36.14 12.54 -22.22
CA ALA A 79 -35.73 12.99 -23.55
C ALA A 79 -36.94 13.34 -24.44
N SER A 80 -36.83 14.36 -25.30
CA SER A 80 -37.74 14.57 -26.43
C SER A 80 -36.95 14.97 -27.69
N PRO A 81 -37.26 14.43 -28.89
CA PRO A 81 -36.41 14.50 -30.07
C PRO A 81 -36.63 15.77 -30.93
N THR A 82 -35.58 16.15 -31.64
CA THR A 82 -35.45 17.33 -32.52
C THR A 82 -36.21 17.18 -33.85
N ALA A 83 -36.78 18.28 -34.37
CA ALA A 83 -37.19 18.42 -35.77
C ALA A 83 -36.82 19.81 -36.34
N ALA A 84 -36.43 19.85 -37.61
CA ALA A 84 -36.20 21.03 -38.45
C ALA A 84 -36.97 20.85 -39.79
N PRO A 85 -37.07 21.84 -40.71
CA PRO A 85 -37.50 23.25 -40.65
C PRO A 85 -38.61 23.58 -41.72
N ALA A 86 -39.12 24.85 -41.80
CA ALA A 86 -39.58 25.63 -43.01
C ALA A 86 -40.62 26.74 -42.66
N PRO A 87 -41.02 27.67 -43.57
CA PRO A 87 -40.33 28.86 -44.10
C PRO A 87 -41.04 30.22 -43.77
N THR A 88 -40.42 31.33 -44.17
CA THR A 88 -40.74 32.76 -43.96
C THR A 88 -42.03 33.28 -44.65
N PRO A 89 -42.65 34.36 -44.12
CA PRO A 89 -43.04 35.50 -44.97
C PRO A 89 -42.51 36.88 -44.49
N VAL A 90 -42.38 37.78 -45.46
CA VAL A 90 -41.69 39.10 -45.51
C VAL A 90 -42.73 40.25 -45.34
N PRO A 91 -42.39 41.56 -45.45
CA PRO A 91 -41.74 42.52 -44.55
C PRO A 91 -42.69 43.64 -44.02
N THR A 92 -42.27 44.50 -43.07
CA THR A 92 -42.76 45.90 -43.01
C THR A 92 -41.68 46.88 -42.53
N LYS A 93 -41.67 48.07 -43.16
CA LYS A 93 -40.64 49.12 -43.17
C LYS A 93 -40.51 49.97 -41.90
N ALA A 94 -39.33 50.60 -41.81
CA ALA A 94 -38.87 51.63 -40.87
C ALA A 94 -39.70 52.93 -40.79
N PRO A 95 -39.47 53.72 -39.73
CA PRO A 95 -38.90 55.06 -39.92
C PRO A 95 -37.81 55.45 -38.89
N THR A 96 -36.77 56.14 -39.38
CA THR A 96 -35.80 57.01 -38.68
C THR A 96 -36.28 58.49 -38.79
N PRO A 97 -35.59 59.57 -38.33
CA PRO A 97 -34.53 59.80 -37.31
C PRO A 97 -34.77 61.05 -36.40
N GLN A 98 -33.94 61.29 -35.37
CA GLN A 98 -33.17 62.55 -35.20
C GLN A 98 -32.18 62.53 -34.00
N PRO A 99 -31.12 63.38 -34.03
CA PRO A 99 -29.85 63.20 -33.33
C PRO A 99 -29.59 64.22 -32.22
N THR A 100 -28.52 64.01 -31.45
CA THR A 100 -27.77 65.13 -30.83
C THR A 100 -26.27 64.81 -30.81
N VAL A 101 -25.47 65.83 -31.08
CA VAL A 101 -24.05 65.80 -31.47
C VAL A 101 -23.14 66.10 -30.27
N ALA A 102 -21.89 65.65 -30.40
CA ALA A 102 -20.68 65.66 -29.57
C ALA A 102 -20.32 66.93 -28.74
N PRO A 103 -19.34 66.81 -27.81
CA PRO A 103 -17.93 67.08 -28.21
C PRO A 103 -16.87 66.10 -27.65
N THR A 104 -15.91 65.75 -28.51
CA THR A 104 -14.52 65.26 -28.23
C THR A 104 -13.58 66.49 -28.12
N PRO A 105 -12.24 66.42 -27.84
CA PRO A 105 -11.34 65.36 -27.32
C PRO A 105 -10.29 65.84 -26.27
N VAL A 106 -9.59 64.91 -25.58
CA VAL A 106 -8.11 64.99 -25.30
C VAL A 106 -7.56 63.56 -25.09
N PRO A 107 -6.43 63.17 -25.72
CA PRO A 107 -5.78 61.88 -25.49
C PRO A 107 -4.84 61.96 -24.27
N THR A 108 -5.00 61.07 -23.29
CA THR A 108 -4.07 60.96 -22.16
C THR A 108 -3.49 59.55 -22.08
N LEU A 109 -2.16 59.52 -21.96
CA LEU A 109 -1.28 58.37 -21.95
C LEU A 109 -1.62 57.35 -20.86
N ALA A 110 -1.29 56.07 -21.14
CA ALA A 110 -1.41 54.96 -20.20
C ALA A 110 -0.64 55.23 -18.89
N PRO A 111 -1.23 55.01 -17.71
CA PRO A 111 -0.51 55.08 -16.45
C PRO A 111 0.29 53.79 -16.21
N THR A 112 1.61 53.96 -16.15
CA THR A 112 2.59 53.02 -15.61
C THR A 112 2.24 52.65 -14.16
N ALA A 113 2.28 51.36 -13.83
CA ALA A 113 2.12 50.90 -12.45
C ALA A 113 3.28 51.38 -11.57
N ALA A 114 2.97 52.07 -10.48
CA ALA A 114 3.91 52.42 -9.42
C ALA A 114 4.21 51.18 -8.54
N PRO A 115 5.44 51.05 -8.00
CA PRO A 115 5.80 49.94 -7.11
C PRO A 115 5.03 50.06 -5.80
N THR A 116 4.27 49.03 -5.44
CA THR A 116 3.54 48.98 -4.17
C THR A 116 4.53 48.78 -3.01
N VAL A 117 4.56 49.74 -2.10
CA VAL A 117 5.38 49.70 -0.87
C VAL A 117 4.82 48.62 0.08
N ALA A 118 5.71 47.90 0.76
CA ALA A 118 5.37 46.91 1.77
C ALA A 118 4.47 47.52 2.88
N PRO A 119 3.41 46.82 3.32
CA PRO A 119 2.52 47.33 4.36
C PRO A 119 3.20 47.33 5.73
N THR A 120 3.12 48.46 6.43
CA THR A 120 3.57 48.65 7.81
C THR A 120 2.70 47.83 8.78
N PRO A 121 3.27 47.08 9.75
CA PRO A 121 2.51 46.27 10.71
C PRO A 121 1.61 47.13 11.62
N ALA A 122 0.36 46.68 11.81
CA ALA A 122 -0.50 47.19 12.88
C ALA A 122 0.02 46.70 14.25
N THR A 123 0.09 47.63 15.19
CA THR A 123 0.71 47.59 16.52
C THR A 123 0.17 46.53 17.49
N GLY A 124 1.06 45.74 18.11
CA GLY A 124 0.88 45.26 19.50
C GLY A 124 1.18 43.79 19.85
N GLY A 125 1.22 42.85 18.89
CA GLY A 125 1.37 41.41 19.17
C GLY A 125 2.74 40.81 18.81
N SER A 126 3.15 39.74 19.49
CA SER A 126 4.34 38.94 19.13
C SER A 126 4.18 38.20 17.79
N TYR A 127 2.94 37.99 17.32
CA TYR A 127 2.60 37.38 16.03
C TYR A 127 1.20 37.84 15.60
N GLY A 128 0.87 37.72 14.32
CA GLY A 128 -0.46 38.09 13.81
C GLY A 128 -0.62 38.01 12.30
N ALA A 129 -1.79 38.44 11.83
CA ALA A 129 -2.16 38.48 10.42
C ALA A 129 -2.89 39.79 10.08
N THR A 130 -2.64 40.32 8.89
CA THR A 130 -3.29 41.53 8.35
C THR A 130 -3.93 41.18 7.01
N ALA A 131 -5.26 41.21 6.96
CA ALA A 131 -6.02 40.95 5.75
C ALA A 131 -6.11 42.19 4.84
N SER A 132 -6.10 41.98 3.53
CA SER A 132 -6.40 42.94 2.46
C SER A 132 -7.53 42.40 1.59
N ALA A 133 -7.92 43.12 0.53
CA ALA A 133 -9.01 42.71 -0.35
C ALA A 133 -8.78 41.36 -1.07
N SER A 134 -7.52 40.97 -1.27
CA SER A 134 -7.16 39.74 -2.00
C SER A 134 -5.95 39.00 -1.43
N SER A 135 -5.54 39.32 -0.21
CA SER A 135 -4.36 38.72 0.42
C SER A 135 -4.42 38.79 1.93
N VAL A 136 -3.56 38.00 2.59
CA VAL A 136 -3.28 38.08 4.03
C VAL A 136 -1.78 38.08 4.23
N ALA A 137 -1.27 39.09 4.91
CA ALA A 137 0.12 39.15 5.35
C ALA A 137 0.24 38.67 6.80
N PHE A 138 1.05 37.66 7.03
CA PHE A 138 1.34 37.09 8.36
C PHE A 138 2.70 37.55 8.87
N TYR A 139 2.82 37.70 10.19
CA TYR A 139 4.07 38.06 10.85
C TYR A 139 4.26 37.35 12.19
N VAL A 140 5.53 37.07 12.54
CA VAL A 140 5.98 36.65 13.87
C VAL A 140 7.22 37.45 14.24
N ASN A 141 7.16 38.24 15.31
CA ASN A 141 8.21 39.16 15.72
C ASN A 141 9.17 38.49 16.71
N ASN A 142 10.46 38.79 16.57
CA ASN A 142 11.56 38.41 17.48
C ASN A 142 11.74 36.90 17.70
N ALA A 143 11.43 36.07 16.71
CA ALA A 143 11.68 34.63 16.73
C ALA A 143 12.81 34.26 15.75
N PRO A 144 13.77 33.38 16.14
CA PRO A 144 14.80 32.86 15.23
C PRO A 144 14.26 32.26 13.93
N TRP A 145 13.07 31.67 13.99
CA TRP A 145 12.30 31.19 12.85
C TRP A 145 10.83 31.01 13.23
N ALA A 146 9.94 30.97 12.24
CA ALA A 146 8.54 30.59 12.41
C ALA A 146 8.00 29.83 11.20
N ASP A 147 7.11 28.86 11.43
CA ASP A 147 6.29 28.23 10.40
C ASP A 147 4.85 28.74 10.51
N LEU A 148 4.23 29.03 9.36
CA LEU A 148 2.81 29.32 9.24
C LEU A 148 2.08 28.06 8.78
N HIS A 149 1.05 27.67 9.51
CA HIS A 149 0.13 26.61 9.14
C HIS A 149 -1.23 27.22 8.83
N TYR A 150 -1.77 27.03 7.62
CA TYR A 150 -3.05 27.63 7.26
C TYR A 150 -3.88 26.80 6.28
N THR A 151 -5.21 26.96 6.32
CA THR A 151 -6.15 26.44 5.33
C THR A 151 -6.92 27.60 4.72
N VAL A 152 -7.29 27.51 3.45
CA VAL A 152 -8.25 28.43 2.80
C VAL A 152 -9.55 27.66 2.55
N ASN A 153 -10.66 28.17 3.08
CA ASN A 153 -11.99 27.56 2.99
C ASN A 153 -12.04 26.11 3.50
N GLY A 154 -11.22 25.77 4.50
CA GLY A 154 -11.17 24.43 5.09
C GLY A 154 -10.54 23.35 4.21
N VAL A 155 -10.04 23.71 3.03
CA VAL A 155 -9.35 22.79 2.12
C VAL A 155 -7.86 22.73 2.49
N ASN A 156 -7.33 21.51 2.61
CA ASN A 156 -5.91 21.12 2.71
C ASN A 156 -4.97 22.11 3.43
N GLN A 157 -4.51 21.76 4.63
CA GLN A 157 -3.57 22.57 5.39
C GLN A 157 -2.23 22.72 4.65
N GLN A 158 -1.81 23.97 4.51
CA GLN A 158 -0.51 24.37 3.97
C GLN A 158 0.42 24.72 5.14
N ASN A 159 1.64 24.21 5.08
CA ASN A 159 2.68 24.47 6.08
C ASN A 159 3.84 25.17 5.39
N VAL A 160 4.20 26.37 5.83
CA VAL A 160 5.21 27.18 5.15
C VAL A 160 6.19 27.79 6.14
N ARG A 161 7.49 27.55 5.92
CA ARG A 161 8.56 28.28 6.60
C ARG A 161 8.51 29.74 6.21
N MET A 162 8.26 30.60 7.19
CA MET A 162 8.16 32.05 6.97
C MET A 162 9.55 32.65 6.68
N THR A 163 9.57 33.69 5.85
CA THR A 163 10.82 34.36 5.46
C THR A 163 11.27 35.33 6.56
N VAL A 164 12.53 35.22 6.98
CA VAL A 164 13.15 36.14 7.95
C VAL A 164 13.47 37.49 7.30
N ASN A 165 12.88 38.56 7.82
CA ASN A 165 13.08 39.94 7.43
C ASN A 165 13.43 40.79 8.67
N GLY A 166 14.73 40.96 8.93
CA GLY A 166 15.22 41.59 10.15
C GLY A 166 14.95 40.73 11.39
N SER A 167 14.32 41.30 12.43
CA SER A 167 13.91 40.56 13.62
C SER A 167 12.56 39.86 13.47
N ASN A 168 11.90 39.93 12.31
CA ASN A 168 10.55 39.41 12.11
C ASN A 168 10.52 38.33 11.03
N ASN A 169 9.64 37.36 11.18
CA ASN A 169 9.32 36.35 10.16
C ASN A 169 8.02 36.77 9.48
N THR A 170 7.95 36.71 8.15
CA THR A 170 6.78 37.15 7.38
C THR A 170 6.43 36.20 6.25
N TYR A 171 5.14 36.05 5.95
CA TYR A 171 4.65 35.33 4.77
C TYR A 171 3.32 35.91 4.29
N THR A 172 3.09 36.00 2.99
CA THR A 172 1.85 36.57 2.44
C THR A 172 1.15 35.56 1.54
N VAL A 173 -0.10 35.27 1.86
CA VAL A 173 -1.00 34.49 1.00
C VAL A 173 -1.71 35.46 0.06
N THR A 174 -1.63 35.22 -1.24
CA THR A 174 -2.23 36.06 -2.30
C THR A 174 -3.28 35.29 -3.09
N GLY A 175 -4.01 35.98 -3.97
CA GLY A 175 -5.02 35.35 -4.85
C GLY A 175 -6.34 35.00 -4.15
N LEU A 176 -6.56 35.53 -2.94
CA LEU A 176 -7.78 35.32 -2.19
C LEU A 176 -8.92 36.19 -2.73
N LYS A 177 -10.15 35.73 -2.53
CA LYS A 177 -11.38 36.41 -2.94
C LYS A 177 -12.19 36.81 -1.70
N ALA A 178 -13.02 37.84 -1.85
CA ALA A 178 -13.95 38.24 -0.80
C ALA A 178 -14.85 37.05 -0.41
N GLY A 179 -14.96 36.77 0.88
CA GLY A 179 -15.64 35.61 1.44
C GLY A 179 -14.71 34.44 1.78
N ASP A 180 -13.47 34.40 1.28
CA ASP A 180 -12.53 33.33 1.63
C ASP A 180 -12.20 33.36 3.12
N VAL A 181 -12.26 32.19 3.75
CA VAL A 181 -11.95 31.98 5.17
C VAL A 181 -10.55 31.40 5.30
N VAL A 182 -9.64 32.15 5.89
CA VAL A 182 -8.28 31.67 6.19
C VAL A 182 -8.19 31.32 7.67
N ARG A 183 -7.99 30.04 7.96
CA ARG A 183 -7.77 29.54 9.32
C ARG A 183 -6.29 29.20 9.47
N TYR A 184 -5.63 29.65 10.53
CA TYR A 184 -4.17 29.54 10.67
C TYR A 184 -3.69 29.42 12.12
N PHE A 185 -2.47 28.91 12.31
CA PHE A 185 -1.67 29.02 13.53
C PHE A 185 -0.18 29.08 13.18
N PHE A 186 0.68 29.37 14.16
CA PHE A 186 2.14 29.42 13.99
C PHE A 186 2.84 28.38 14.85
N THR A 187 3.91 27.78 14.32
CA THR A 187 4.95 27.14 15.13
C THR A 187 6.11 28.12 15.26
N ILE A 188 6.43 28.52 16.49
CA ILE A 188 7.44 29.56 16.75
C ILE A 188 8.67 28.93 17.39
N GLY A 189 9.82 29.07 16.72
CA GLY A 189 11.11 28.66 17.27
C GLY A 189 11.57 29.57 18.40
N GLN A 190 12.07 28.97 19.48
CA GLN A 190 12.67 29.63 20.64
C GLN A 190 14.04 28.99 20.95
N GLY A 191 14.88 29.66 21.74
CA GLY A 191 16.23 29.15 22.08
C GLY A 191 16.27 27.80 22.80
N SER A 192 15.13 27.31 23.29
CA SER A 192 14.98 26.04 24.02
C SER A 192 13.99 25.04 23.39
N GLY A 193 13.58 25.24 22.14
CA GLY A 193 12.58 24.39 21.46
C GLY A 193 11.61 25.20 20.59
N ALA A 194 10.44 24.63 20.26
CA ALA A 194 9.39 25.31 19.51
C ALA A 194 8.05 25.21 20.25
N SER A 195 7.14 26.16 20.00
CA SER A 195 5.80 26.17 20.58
C SER A 195 4.75 26.58 19.55
N ASP A 196 3.61 25.92 19.58
CA ASP A 196 2.49 26.19 18.69
C ASP A 196 1.53 27.23 19.30
N THR A 197 1.02 28.14 18.46
CA THR A 197 -0.05 29.05 18.86
C THR A 197 -1.42 28.39 18.70
N ALA A 198 -2.45 28.91 19.36
CA ALA A 198 -3.82 28.50 19.10
C ALA A 198 -4.26 28.85 17.67
N TRP A 199 -5.19 28.07 17.13
CA TRP A 199 -5.83 28.34 15.84
C TRP A 199 -6.61 29.68 15.87
N GLN A 200 -6.45 30.45 14.80
CA GLN A 200 -7.16 31.69 14.53
C GLN A 200 -7.81 31.62 13.15
N GLN A 201 -8.76 32.51 12.88
CA GLN A 201 -9.49 32.56 11.61
C GLN A 201 -9.80 34.01 11.22
N LEU A 202 -9.73 34.29 9.92
CA LEU A 202 -10.14 35.57 9.33
C LEU A 202 -10.90 35.32 8.01
N THR A 203 -11.78 36.25 7.64
CA THR A 203 -12.54 36.21 6.38
C THR A 203 -12.19 37.43 5.53
N ILE A 204 -11.86 37.20 4.26
CA ILE A 204 -11.45 38.25 3.33
C ILE A 204 -12.63 39.12 2.92
N GLY A 205 -12.47 40.44 2.90
CA GLY A 205 -13.48 41.39 2.41
C GLY A 205 -14.44 41.97 3.45
N ASN A 206 -14.42 41.50 4.70
CA ASN A 206 -15.13 42.15 5.81
C ASN A 206 -14.13 42.88 6.72
N SER A 207 -14.14 44.21 6.66
CA SER A 207 -13.34 45.06 7.55
C SER A 207 -13.93 45.11 8.96
N THR A 208 -13.89 44.00 9.71
CA THR A 208 -13.92 43.99 11.19
C THR A 208 -13.53 42.61 11.74
N PRO A 209 -12.44 42.47 12.52
CA PRO A 209 -12.16 41.22 13.22
C PRO A 209 -13.19 41.05 14.36
N THR A 210 -14.02 40.02 14.29
CA THR A 210 -14.91 39.65 15.39
C THR A 210 -14.25 38.54 16.18
N ALA A 211 -13.95 38.77 17.47
CA ALA A 211 -13.41 37.75 18.36
C ALA A 211 -14.46 36.66 18.61
N THR A 212 -14.09 35.40 18.34
CA THR A 212 -14.91 34.23 18.67
C THR A 212 -14.95 34.03 20.19
N PRO A 213 -16.11 33.76 20.82
CA PRO A 213 -16.19 33.58 22.27
C PRO A 213 -15.42 32.33 22.75
N GLN A 214 -14.73 32.49 23.87
CA GLN A 214 -13.98 31.46 24.58
C GLN A 214 -14.90 30.31 25.04
N PRO A 215 -14.54 29.03 24.83
CA PRO A 215 -15.29 27.92 25.40
C PRO A 215 -15.24 28.01 26.92
N THR A 216 -16.42 28.06 27.54
CA THR A 216 -16.57 28.05 29.00
C THR A 216 -16.15 26.67 29.52
N VAL A 217 -15.12 26.65 30.36
CA VAL A 217 -14.74 25.47 31.15
C VAL A 217 -15.92 25.07 32.05
N THR A 218 -16.52 23.93 31.77
CA THR A 218 -17.35 23.24 32.76
C THR A 218 -16.40 22.44 33.66
N PRO A 219 -16.38 22.68 34.98
CA PRO A 219 -15.42 22.03 35.87
C PRO A 219 -15.67 20.52 35.91
N THR A 220 -14.75 19.75 35.33
CA THR A 220 -14.70 18.30 35.50
C THR A 220 -14.17 18.02 36.90
N VAL A 221 -14.97 17.32 37.70
CA VAL A 221 -14.65 16.95 39.07
C VAL A 221 -13.42 16.04 39.09
N LYS A 222 -12.45 16.40 39.92
CA LYS A 222 -11.24 15.63 40.24
C LYS A 222 -11.61 14.19 40.65
N PRO A 223 -11.08 13.13 40.01
CA PRO A 223 -11.24 11.78 40.53
C PRO A 223 -10.49 11.68 41.85
N THR A 224 -11.21 11.35 42.92
CA THR A 224 -10.62 11.07 44.23
C THR A 224 -10.49 9.55 44.33
N SER A 225 -9.30 9.10 44.71
CA SER A 225 -8.99 7.69 44.93
C SER A 225 -9.76 7.15 46.15
N THR A 226 -10.67 6.23 45.90
CA THR A 226 -11.27 5.38 46.94
C THR A 226 -10.85 3.94 46.67
N PRO A 227 -10.28 3.21 47.65
CA PRO A 227 -9.71 1.89 47.43
C PRO A 227 -10.81 0.83 47.28
N THR A 228 -10.81 0.13 46.14
CA THR A 228 -11.65 -1.05 45.91
C THR A 228 -10.99 -2.27 46.56
N ALA A 229 -11.80 -3.01 47.33
CA ALA A 229 -11.39 -4.20 48.06
C ALA A 229 -10.80 -5.32 47.18
N VAL A 230 -9.77 -5.96 47.72
CA VAL A 230 -9.07 -7.14 47.20
C VAL A 230 -10.02 -8.35 47.15
N PRO A 231 -10.21 -9.03 46.00
CA PRO A 231 -10.82 -10.35 45.99
C PRO A 231 -9.77 -11.40 46.36
N THR A 232 -9.98 -12.06 47.49
CA THR A 232 -9.23 -13.23 47.94
C THR A 232 -9.76 -14.47 47.21
N SER A 233 -8.91 -15.17 46.44
CA SER A 233 -9.22 -16.48 45.89
C SER A 233 -8.62 -17.58 46.78
N THR A 234 -9.50 -18.30 47.47
CA THR A 234 -9.20 -19.53 48.21
C THR A 234 -9.04 -20.70 47.23
N PRO A 235 -8.06 -21.61 47.37
CA PRO A 235 -7.88 -22.73 46.46
C PRO A 235 -8.96 -23.80 46.69
N THR A 236 -9.63 -24.23 45.61
CA THR A 236 -10.58 -25.34 45.63
C THR A 236 -9.91 -26.60 45.04
N ALA A 237 -10.14 -27.74 45.71
CA ALA A 237 -9.44 -29.00 45.49
C ALA A 237 -9.68 -29.67 44.12
N THR A 238 -8.64 -30.38 43.68
CA THR A 238 -8.50 -31.21 42.47
C THR A 238 -9.57 -32.32 42.36
N PRO A 239 -10.23 -32.52 41.21
CA PRO A 239 -11.02 -33.72 40.95
C PRO A 239 -10.15 -34.90 40.51
N LYS A 240 -10.46 -36.08 41.06
CA LYS A 240 -9.87 -37.40 40.78
C LYS A 240 -10.32 -37.95 39.41
N PRO A 241 -9.46 -38.66 38.65
CA PRO A 241 -9.81 -39.18 37.32
C PRO A 241 -10.78 -40.36 37.37
N THR A 242 -11.74 -40.40 36.44
CA THR A 242 -12.71 -41.49 36.25
C THR A 242 -12.44 -42.22 34.93
N ALA A 243 -12.62 -43.54 34.95
CA ALA A 243 -12.13 -44.52 33.98
C ALA A 243 -12.82 -44.51 32.61
N THR A 244 -12.04 -44.94 31.61
CA THR A 244 -12.37 -45.20 30.21
C THR A 244 -13.35 -46.36 30.01
N PRO A 245 -14.39 -46.24 29.17
CA PRO A 245 -15.17 -47.39 28.71
C PRO A 245 -14.66 -47.98 27.37
N VAL A 246 -14.67 -49.31 27.33
CA VAL A 246 -14.31 -50.23 26.24
C VAL A 246 -15.49 -50.42 25.25
N PRO A 247 -15.27 -50.72 23.96
CA PRO A 247 -16.33 -50.83 22.95
C PRO A 247 -16.91 -52.26 22.84
N THR A 248 -18.21 -52.37 22.57
CA THR A 248 -18.85 -53.60 22.06
C THR A 248 -20.04 -53.30 21.12
N THR A 249 -20.32 -54.28 20.27
CA THR A 249 -20.97 -54.25 18.94
C THR A 249 -22.45 -54.66 18.89
N ALA A 250 -23.16 -54.11 17.88
CA ALA A 250 -24.31 -54.67 17.10
C ALA A 250 -25.76 -54.64 17.70
N PRO A 251 -26.84 -54.84 16.90
CA PRO A 251 -27.18 -54.27 15.57
C PRO A 251 -28.64 -53.72 15.43
N SER A 252 -28.85 -52.98 14.33
CA SER A 252 -30.06 -52.62 13.55
C SER A 252 -31.49 -53.08 13.93
N ALA A 253 -32.46 -52.15 13.85
CA ALA A 253 -33.84 -52.43 13.42
C ALA A 253 -34.50 -51.23 12.69
N THR A 254 -35.36 -51.61 11.73
CA THR A 254 -35.97 -50.95 10.55
C THR A 254 -37.11 -49.93 10.86
N PRO A 255 -37.48 -49.01 9.94
CA PRO A 255 -38.41 -47.90 10.22
C PRO A 255 -39.87 -48.16 9.80
N LYS A 256 -40.82 -47.39 10.37
CA LYS A 256 -42.25 -47.34 9.99
C LYS A 256 -42.88 -45.99 10.42
N PRO A 257 -44.03 -45.55 9.85
CA PRO A 257 -44.19 -44.91 8.55
C PRO A 257 -44.67 -43.44 8.67
N THR A 258 -44.52 -42.74 7.55
CA THR A 258 -44.86 -41.35 7.23
C THR A 258 -46.33 -40.96 7.47
N ALA A 259 -46.55 -39.76 8.02
CA ALA A 259 -47.81 -39.03 7.96
C ALA A 259 -47.71 -37.86 6.97
N THR A 260 -48.72 -37.76 6.12
CA THR A 260 -48.93 -36.81 5.02
C THR A 260 -49.03 -35.35 5.49
N PRO A 261 -48.31 -34.39 4.88
CA PRO A 261 -48.59 -32.96 5.06
C PRO A 261 -49.70 -32.45 4.12
N VAL A 262 -50.52 -31.57 4.67
CA VAL A 262 -51.61 -30.78 4.06
C VAL A 262 -51.03 -29.77 3.04
N PRO A 263 -51.74 -29.45 1.92
CA PRO A 263 -51.21 -28.58 0.87
C PRO A 263 -51.18 -27.10 1.31
N THR A 264 -49.99 -26.53 1.33
CA THR A 264 -49.74 -25.09 1.52
C THR A 264 -49.82 -24.36 0.18
N ALA A 265 -50.42 -23.16 0.20
CA ALA A 265 -50.64 -22.32 -0.99
C ALA A 265 -49.35 -22.01 -1.76
N VAL A 266 -49.48 -22.04 -3.09
CA VAL A 266 -48.42 -21.73 -4.07
C VAL A 266 -48.01 -20.26 -3.95
N PRO A 267 -46.71 -19.94 -3.73
CA PRO A 267 -46.24 -18.58 -3.84
C PRO A 267 -46.11 -18.17 -5.32
N THR A 268 -46.66 -17.00 -5.64
CA THR A 268 -46.54 -16.35 -6.94
C THR A 268 -45.07 -16.01 -7.20
N VAL A 269 -44.50 -16.55 -8.28
CA VAL A 269 -43.16 -16.22 -8.76
C VAL A 269 -43.13 -14.79 -9.31
N THR A 270 -42.38 -13.91 -8.65
CA THR A 270 -41.96 -12.63 -9.22
C THR A 270 -40.84 -12.90 -10.24
N PRO A 271 -40.94 -12.41 -11.49
CA PRO A 271 -39.91 -12.68 -12.50
C PRO A 271 -38.58 -12.05 -12.09
N THR A 272 -37.54 -12.89 -12.06
CA THR A 272 -36.14 -12.45 -11.93
C THR A 272 -35.76 -11.59 -13.13
N PRO A 273 -35.16 -10.40 -12.96
CA PRO A 273 -34.68 -9.60 -14.07
C PRO A 273 -33.61 -10.39 -14.84
N THR A 274 -33.85 -10.59 -16.13
CA THR A 274 -32.91 -11.24 -17.05
C THR A 274 -31.62 -10.44 -17.08
N LYS A 275 -30.49 -11.07 -16.70
CA LYS A 275 -29.15 -10.51 -16.93
C LYS A 275 -29.05 -10.07 -18.39
N VAL A 276 -28.78 -8.80 -18.63
CA VAL A 276 -28.27 -8.33 -19.92
C VAL A 276 -26.99 -9.13 -20.18
N PRO A 277 -26.86 -9.86 -21.30
CA PRO A 277 -25.63 -10.55 -21.61
C PRO A 277 -24.52 -9.51 -21.74
N THR A 278 -23.52 -9.59 -20.87
CA THR A 278 -22.22 -8.95 -21.10
C THR A 278 -21.72 -9.47 -22.45
N PRO A 279 -21.31 -8.59 -23.39
CA PRO A 279 -20.79 -9.05 -24.66
C PRO A 279 -19.64 -10.02 -24.42
N THR A 280 -19.73 -11.22 -24.99
CA THR A 280 -18.60 -12.15 -25.06
C THR A 280 -17.44 -11.40 -25.71
N PRO A 281 -16.26 -11.31 -25.07
CA PRO A 281 -15.12 -10.64 -25.68
C PRO A 281 -14.82 -11.29 -27.03
N THR A 282 -14.69 -10.46 -28.05
CA THR A 282 -14.14 -10.89 -29.34
C THR A 282 -12.77 -11.51 -29.07
N PRO A 283 -12.49 -12.75 -29.52
CA PRO A 283 -11.16 -13.32 -29.41
C PRO A 283 -10.13 -12.34 -30.00
N GLY A 284 -9.20 -11.86 -29.16
CA GLY A 284 -8.15 -10.91 -29.55
C GLY A 284 -8.33 -9.44 -29.13
N ALA A 285 -9.40 -9.05 -28.43
CA ALA A 285 -9.46 -7.73 -27.80
C ALA A 285 -8.58 -7.70 -26.54
N ALA A 286 -7.79 -6.64 -26.35
CA ALA A 286 -6.97 -6.47 -25.16
C ALA A 286 -7.85 -6.52 -23.89
N PRO A 287 -7.46 -7.29 -22.85
CA PRO A 287 -8.16 -7.29 -21.58
C PRO A 287 -8.23 -5.87 -21.00
N ASP A 288 -9.36 -5.53 -20.40
CA ASP A 288 -9.46 -4.29 -19.63
C ASP A 288 -8.74 -4.48 -18.28
N PHE A 289 -7.52 -3.94 -18.20
CA PHE A 289 -6.68 -3.92 -17.00
C PHE A 289 -7.03 -2.80 -16.02
N GLY A 290 -8.12 -2.06 -16.26
CA GLY A 290 -8.56 -0.97 -15.40
C GLY A 290 -7.78 0.33 -15.62
N PRO A 291 -8.23 1.42 -14.97
CA PRO A 291 -7.73 2.78 -15.23
C PRO A 291 -6.32 3.06 -14.69
N ASN A 292 -5.82 2.20 -13.80
CA ASN A 292 -4.55 2.38 -13.11
C ASN A 292 -3.37 1.68 -13.81
N VAL A 293 -3.64 1.05 -14.96
CA VAL A 293 -2.63 0.41 -15.80
C VAL A 293 -2.47 1.23 -17.08
N PHE A 294 -1.27 1.79 -17.27
CA PHE A 294 -0.92 2.53 -18.48
C PHE A 294 -0.07 1.65 -19.38
N ILE A 295 -0.61 1.29 -20.55
CA ILE A 295 0.09 0.47 -21.53
C ILE A 295 0.53 1.35 -22.69
N PHE A 296 1.84 1.41 -22.93
CA PHE A 296 2.43 2.17 -24.02
C PHE A 296 2.98 1.24 -25.10
N ASP A 297 2.92 1.71 -26.34
CA ASP A 297 3.59 1.10 -27.48
C ASP A 297 4.49 2.11 -28.18
N PRO A 298 5.41 1.69 -29.07
CA PRO A 298 6.38 2.61 -29.67
C PRO A 298 5.78 3.76 -30.49
N SER A 299 4.49 3.68 -30.86
CA SER A 299 3.78 4.76 -31.55
C SER A 299 3.21 5.81 -30.60
N THR A 300 3.14 5.53 -29.30
CA THR A 300 2.72 6.52 -28.30
C THR A 300 3.73 7.67 -28.28
N PRO A 301 3.30 8.94 -28.40
CA PRO A 301 4.21 10.08 -28.35
C PRO A 301 5.01 10.12 -27.05
N GLN A 302 6.32 10.29 -27.14
CA GLN A 302 7.24 10.19 -26.00
C GLN A 302 6.92 11.22 -24.91
N ASN A 303 6.51 12.44 -25.30
CA ASN A 303 6.10 13.47 -24.36
C ASN A 303 4.85 13.06 -23.57
N VAL A 304 3.91 12.34 -24.17
CA VAL A 304 2.71 11.84 -23.48
C VAL A 304 3.08 10.80 -22.42
N ILE A 305 4.00 9.90 -22.75
CA ILE A 305 4.53 8.91 -21.80
C ILE A 305 5.23 9.64 -20.65
N GLN A 306 6.15 10.55 -20.97
CA GLN A 306 6.93 11.29 -19.99
C GLN A 306 6.05 12.15 -19.07
N ASP A 307 5.07 12.87 -19.62
CA ASP A 307 4.13 13.69 -18.85
C ASP A 307 3.32 12.82 -17.88
N LYS A 308 2.95 11.60 -18.29
CA LYS A 308 2.21 10.67 -17.44
C LYS A 308 3.07 10.08 -16.32
N LEU A 309 4.32 9.72 -16.62
CA LEU A 309 5.31 9.30 -15.62
C LEU A 309 5.56 10.44 -14.61
N ASN A 310 5.81 11.65 -15.08
CA ASN A 310 6.09 12.81 -14.24
C ASN A 310 4.90 13.17 -13.34
N SER A 311 3.70 13.26 -13.89
CA SER A 311 2.50 13.58 -13.09
C SER A 311 2.22 12.53 -12.02
N THR A 312 2.44 11.26 -12.33
CA THR A 312 2.27 10.16 -11.35
C THR A 312 3.38 10.18 -10.32
N PHE A 313 4.62 10.45 -10.69
CA PHE A 313 5.72 10.65 -9.75
C PHE A 313 5.41 11.80 -8.78
N THR A 314 5.00 12.97 -9.27
CA THR A 314 4.63 14.11 -8.41
C THR A 314 3.53 13.76 -7.42
N GLN A 315 2.57 12.92 -7.82
CA GLN A 315 1.53 12.43 -6.91
C GLN A 315 2.08 11.43 -5.89
N GLN A 316 2.96 10.53 -6.32
CA GLN A 316 3.37 9.36 -5.54
C GLN A 316 4.68 9.54 -4.77
N GLU A 317 5.46 10.59 -5.01
CA GLU A 317 6.77 10.81 -4.40
C GLU A 317 6.70 10.79 -2.86
N THR A 318 5.70 11.48 -2.29
CA THR A 318 5.49 11.58 -0.84
C THR A 318 4.27 10.78 -0.36
N ASN A 319 3.62 10.01 -1.24
CA ASN A 319 2.37 9.30 -0.94
C ASN A 319 2.60 7.95 -0.26
N GLN A 320 3.33 7.96 0.85
CA GLN A 320 3.79 6.75 1.52
C GLN A 320 2.64 5.84 1.95
N PHE A 321 1.55 6.38 2.51
CA PHE A 321 0.44 5.57 3.05
C PHE A 321 -0.89 5.72 2.28
N GLY A 322 -0.91 6.40 1.14
CA GLY A 322 -2.12 6.54 0.35
C GLY A 322 -2.54 5.25 -0.36
N THR A 323 -3.74 5.28 -0.92
CA THR A 323 -4.37 4.13 -1.59
C THR A 323 -4.08 4.05 -3.08
N ALA A 324 -3.56 5.12 -3.69
CA ALA A 324 -3.27 5.14 -5.12
C ALA A 324 -2.17 4.12 -5.48
N ARG A 325 -2.40 3.36 -6.56
CA ARG A 325 -1.54 2.30 -7.10
C ARG A 325 -1.44 2.46 -8.61
N TYR A 326 -0.26 2.26 -9.21
CA TYR A 326 -0.07 2.42 -10.65
C TYR A 326 0.88 1.37 -11.24
N ALA A 327 0.58 0.95 -12.47
CA ALA A 327 1.49 0.14 -13.29
C ALA A 327 1.70 0.78 -14.67
N PHE A 328 2.97 0.93 -15.04
CA PHE A 328 3.43 1.44 -16.33
C PHE A 328 4.00 0.29 -17.13
N LEU A 329 3.30 -0.14 -18.17
CA LEU A 329 3.64 -1.31 -18.97
C LEU A 329 4.04 -0.90 -20.38
N PHE A 330 5.18 -1.40 -20.84
CA PHE A 330 5.74 -1.04 -22.14
C PHE A 330 5.71 -2.25 -23.07
N LYS A 331 5.04 -2.15 -24.20
CA LYS A 331 5.12 -3.17 -25.26
C LYS A 331 6.54 -3.20 -25.86
N PRO A 332 6.95 -4.31 -26.49
CA PRO A 332 8.24 -4.41 -27.17
C PRO A 332 8.54 -3.21 -28.08
N GLY A 333 9.76 -2.66 -27.96
CA GLY A 333 10.26 -1.51 -28.71
C GLY A 333 11.13 -0.58 -27.85
N SER A 334 11.43 0.61 -28.39
CA SER A 334 12.31 1.59 -27.76
C SER A 334 11.60 2.90 -27.42
N TYR A 335 11.92 3.47 -26.27
CA TYR A 335 11.27 4.67 -25.73
C TYR A 335 12.33 5.62 -25.18
N ASN A 336 12.21 6.92 -25.45
CA ASN A 336 13.11 7.95 -24.94
C ASN A 336 12.46 8.63 -23.74
N VAL A 337 12.51 7.98 -22.58
CA VAL A 337 11.80 8.41 -21.36
C VAL A 337 12.59 8.09 -20.10
N ASP A 338 12.43 8.95 -19.10
CA ASP A 338 12.93 8.78 -17.74
C ASP A 338 11.77 8.43 -16.79
N ALA A 339 11.77 7.22 -16.26
CA ALA A 339 10.78 6.75 -15.28
C ALA A 339 11.33 6.95 -13.86
N ASN A 340 10.97 8.07 -13.21
CA ASN A 340 11.22 8.27 -11.78
C ASN A 340 10.06 7.68 -10.97
N LEU A 341 10.33 6.74 -10.07
CA LEU A 341 9.28 5.96 -9.39
C LEU A 341 9.05 6.48 -7.97
N GLY A 342 7.82 6.92 -7.71
CA GLY A 342 7.32 7.20 -6.35
C GLY A 342 6.81 5.94 -5.66
N PHE A 343 6.10 6.11 -4.55
CA PHE A 343 5.42 5.01 -3.86
C PHE A 343 4.40 4.30 -4.75
N TYR A 344 4.20 3.02 -4.50
CA TYR A 344 3.22 2.15 -5.13
C TYR A 344 3.15 2.21 -6.66
N THR A 345 4.33 2.31 -7.28
CA THR A 345 4.46 2.42 -8.73
C THR A 345 5.30 1.26 -9.23
N GLN A 346 4.76 0.53 -10.20
CA GLN A 346 5.50 -0.48 -10.97
C GLN A 346 5.80 0.06 -12.36
N VAL A 347 7.01 -0.17 -12.84
CA VAL A 347 7.36 -0.07 -14.26
C VAL A 347 7.77 -1.44 -14.77
N ALA A 348 7.23 -1.86 -15.92
CA ALA A 348 7.57 -3.16 -16.49
C ALA A 348 7.52 -3.22 -18.02
N GLY A 349 8.37 -4.05 -18.61
CA GLY A 349 8.28 -4.42 -20.02
C GLY A 349 7.38 -5.65 -20.23
N LEU A 350 6.66 -5.67 -21.35
CA LEU A 350 5.77 -6.77 -21.75
C LEU A 350 6.43 -7.75 -22.74
N GLY A 351 7.74 -7.61 -22.98
CA GLY A 351 8.50 -8.54 -23.80
C GLY A 351 8.71 -9.90 -23.15
N LYS A 352 9.24 -10.87 -23.90
CA LYS A 352 9.65 -12.16 -23.32
C LYS A 352 11.04 -12.06 -22.69
N SER A 353 11.86 -11.13 -23.18
CA SER A 353 13.17 -10.78 -22.68
C SER A 353 13.22 -9.29 -22.32
N PRO A 354 14.04 -8.86 -21.34
CA PRO A 354 14.25 -7.45 -21.04
C PRO A 354 14.68 -6.62 -22.24
N ASP A 355 15.51 -7.17 -23.12
CA ASP A 355 15.99 -6.48 -24.32
C ASP A 355 14.90 -6.22 -25.38
N ASP A 356 13.74 -6.84 -25.27
CA ASP A 356 12.61 -6.56 -26.16
C ASP A 356 12.02 -5.16 -25.90
N VAL A 357 12.25 -4.58 -24.71
CA VAL A 357 11.76 -3.27 -24.29
C VAL A 357 12.93 -2.44 -23.80
N THR A 358 13.29 -1.37 -24.50
CA THR A 358 14.41 -0.50 -24.10
C THR A 358 13.93 0.91 -23.76
N LEU A 359 14.23 1.37 -22.55
CA LEU A 359 14.12 2.77 -22.16
C LEU A 359 15.50 3.45 -22.34
N ILE A 360 15.58 4.42 -23.25
CA ILE A 360 16.72 5.31 -23.42
C ILE A 360 16.44 6.52 -22.52
N GLY A 361 17.05 6.54 -21.34
CA GLY A 361 16.61 7.37 -20.23
C GLY A 361 17.09 6.79 -18.91
N ALA A 362 16.16 6.52 -17.99
CA ALA A 362 16.45 5.91 -16.69
C ALA A 362 15.20 5.21 -16.13
N VAL A 363 15.41 4.22 -15.25
CA VAL A 363 14.41 3.78 -14.28
C VAL A 363 14.96 4.07 -12.90
N ARG A 364 14.56 5.20 -12.34
CA ARG A 364 15.21 5.74 -11.15
C ARG A 364 14.29 5.91 -9.95
N VAL A 365 14.92 5.89 -8.79
CA VAL A 365 14.34 6.27 -7.51
C VAL A 365 15.28 7.24 -6.83
N GLU A 366 14.72 8.34 -6.35
CA GLU A 366 15.42 9.40 -5.63
C GLU A 366 14.92 9.51 -4.19
N ALA A 367 15.74 10.08 -3.31
CA ALA A 367 15.43 10.26 -1.90
C ALA A 367 15.28 11.74 -1.48
N ASN A 368 15.18 12.66 -2.46
CA ASN A 368 15.12 14.10 -2.22
C ASN A 368 13.88 14.56 -1.43
N TRP A 369 12.85 13.71 -1.32
CA TRP A 369 11.62 14.01 -0.59
C TRP A 369 11.80 13.99 0.94
N LEU A 370 12.83 13.32 1.46
CA LEU A 370 13.24 13.39 2.86
C LEU A 370 14.53 14.22 3.00
N PRO A 371 14.71 14.92 4.14
CA PRO A 371 15.96 15.62 4.44
C PRO A 371 17.20 14.74 4.30
N ASP A 372 18.32 15.36 3.91
CA ASP A 372 19.63 14.71 3.75
C ASP A 372 19.64 13.54 2.75
N GLU A 373 18.68 13.51 1.81
CA GLU A 373 18.47 12.40 0.88
C GLU A 373 18.35 11.04 1.58
N ASN A 374 17.61 11.04 2.69
CA ASN A 374 17.32 9.83 3.43
C ASN A 374 16.38 8.90 2.63
N ALA A 375 16.90 7.78 2.16
CA ALA A 375 16.16 6.77 1.42
C ALA A 375 15.54 5.68 2.31
N THR A 376 15.65 5.74 3.64
CA THR A 376 15.15 4.69 4.58
C THR A 376 13.65 4.47 4.50
N GLN A 377 12.90 5.32 3.78
CA GLN A 377 11.47 5.17 3.55
C GLN A 377 11.08 4.99 2.08
N ASN A 378 12.04 4.78 1.17
CA ASN A 378 11.75 4.53 -0.25
C ASN A 378 11.26 3.10 -0.51
N PHE A 379 10.01 2.82 -0.09
CA PHE A 379 9.37 1.51 -0.13
C PHE A 379 8.44 1.31 -1.33
N TRP A 380 7.90 0.09 -1.44
CA TRP A 380 6.72 -0.30 -2.21
C TRP A 380 6.73 0.18 -3.66
N ARG A 381 7.71 -0.23 -4.44
CA ARG A 381 7.80 0.07 -5.88
C ARG A 381 8.49 -1.06 -6.61
N SER A 382 8.45 -1.11 -7.93
CA SER A 382 9.15 -2.18 -8.64
C SER A 382 9.54 -1.80 -10.06
N ALA A 383 10.63 -2.40 -10.52
CA ALA A 383 11.08 -2.36 -11.91
C ALA A 383 11.27 -3.80 -12.41
N GLU A 384 10.67 -4.12 -13.56
CA GLU A 384 10.67 -5.50 -14.06
C GLU A 384 10.76 -5.65 -15.59
N ASN A 385 11.58 -6.60 -16.06
CA ASN A 385 11.53 -7.12 -17.44
C ASN A 385 11.73 -6.06 -18.55
N LEU A 386 12.69 -5.15 -18.39
CA LEU A 386 13.04 -4.17 -19.41
C LEU A 386 14.54 -3.83 -19.39
N ALA A 387 15.04 -3.30 -20.49
CA ALA A 387 16.37 -2.74 -20.62
C ALA A 387 16.36 -1.22 -20.42
N VAL A 388 17.42 -0.70 -19.83
CA VAL A 388 17.66 0.74 -19.65
C VAL A 388 19.01 1.08 -20.27
N ILE A 389 19.05 2.12 -21.09
CA ILE A 389 20.29 2.79 -21.52
C ILE A 389 20.34 4.12 -20.75
N PRO A 390 21.15 4.21 -19.68
CA PRO A 390 21.20 5.40 -18.85
C PRO A 390 21.65 6.64 -19.63
N THR A 391 20.77 7.63 -19.80
CA THR A 391 21.10 8.93 -20.40
C THR A 391 20.88 10.11 -19.44
N ALA A 392 20.35 9.85 -18.25
CA ALA A 392 20.18 10.85 -17.19
C ALA A 392 21.53 11.39 -16.67
N ALA A 393 21.49 12.45 -15.86
CA ALA A 393 22.69 13.09 -15.32
C ALA A 393 23.65 12.07 -14.65
N GLY A 394 24.89 12.01 -15.11
CA GLY A 394 25.89 11.03 -14.68
C GLY A 394 25.95 9.74 -15.50
N ALA A 395 25.07 9.57 -16.50
CA ALA A 395 25.01 8.42 -17.40
C ALA A 395 25.00 7.06 -16.65
N LEU A 396 24.27 7.01 -15.53
CA LEU A 396 24.06 5.83 -14.70
C LEU A 396 22.60 5.73 -14.26
N ASP A 397 22.14 4.52 -14.00
CA ASP A 397 20.81 4.27 -13.46
C ASP A 397 20.86 4.36 -11.92
N ARG A 398 19.89 5.02 -11.29
CA ARG A 398 19.90 5.24 -9.84
C ARG A 398 18.69 4.63 -9.19
N TYR A 399 18.90 3.68 -8.30
CA TYR A 399 17.82 2.99 -7.61
C TYR A 399 17.98 3.12 -6.09
N ALA A 400 17.82 4.35 -5.58
CA ALA A 400 17.99 4.67 -4.17
C ALA A 400 16.78 4.25 -3.33
N VAL A 401 16.71 2.96 -3.01
CA VAL A 401 15.53 2.34 -2.36
C VAL A 401 15.85 1.79 -0.97
N SER A 402 14.80 1.43 -0.24
CA SER A 402 14.88 0.55 0.94
C SER A 402 14.12 -0.76 0.70
N GLN A 403 13.43 -1.32 1.70
CA GLN A 403 12.72 -2.59 1.58
C GLN A 403 11.53 -2.54 0.61
N ALA A 404 11.05 -3.71 0.17
CA ALA A 404 9.93 -3.88 -0.78
C ALA A 404 10.03 -3.08 -2.09
N ALA A 405 11.25 -2.98 -2.62
CA ALA A 405 11.54 -2.33 -3.89
C ALA A 405 12.35 -3.27 -4.83
N PRO A 406 11.75 -4.36 -5.34
CA PRO A 406 12.45 -5.31 -6.21
C PRO A 406 12.85 -4.69 -7.55
N PHE A 407 14.09 -5.00 -7.96
CA PHE A 407 14.63 -4.71 -9.29
C PHE A 407 14.94 -6.03 -10.01
N ARG A 408 13.97 -6.51 -10.80
CA ARG A 408 13.95 -7.88 -11.33
C ARG A 408 14.06 -7.91 -12.83
N ARG A 409 14.86 -8.85 -13.36
CA ARG A 409 14.86 -9.13 -14.80
C ARG A 409 15.14 -7.86 -15.62
N MET A 410 16.11 -7.07 -15.19
CA MET A 410 16.45 -5.80 -15.84
C MET A 410 17.73 -5.96 -16.66
N HIS A 411 17.92 -5.11 -17.67
CA HIS A 411 19.20 -4.96 -18.37
C HIS A 411 19.66 -3.51 -18.31
N VAL A 412 20.53 -3.18 -17.35
CA VAL A 412 21.14 -1.85 -17.29
C VAL A 412 22.37 -1.84 -18.17
N LYS A 413 22.28 -1.17 -19.32
CA LYS A 413 23.35 -1.02 -20.31
C LYS A 413 24.28 0.12 -19.92
N GLY A 414 24.86 0.04 -18.73
CA GLY A 414 25.68 1.07 -18.11
C GLY A 414 25.96 0.79 -16.64
N ASN A 415 26.35 1.85 -15.92
CA ASN A 415 26.56 1.79 -14.47
C ASN A 415 25.25 1.98 -13.71
N MET A 416 25.24 1.54 -12.45
CA MET A 416 24.14 1.70 -11.52
C MET A 416 24.64 2.21 -10.16
N THR A 417 23.85 3.02 -9.48
CA THR A 417 24.08 3.34 -8.05
C THR A 417 22.82 3.05 -7.24
N LEU A 418 23.03 2.59 -6.00
CA LEU A 418 21.95 2.23 -5.08
C LEU A 418 21.69 3.30 -4.02
N CYS A 419 22.33 4.47 -4.11
CA CYS A 419 22.06 5.63 -3.25
C CYS A 419 21.77 6.89 -4.05
N SER A 420 21.09 7.85 -3.42
CA SER A 420 20.91 9.20 -3.97
C SER A 420 22.24 9.97 -4.03
N PRO A 421 22.35 11.08 -4.78
CA PRO A 421 23.62 11.79 -5.00
C PRO A 421 24.49 12.05 -3.76
N TYR A 422 23.90 12.43 -2.63
CA TYR A 422 24.58 12.67 -1.36
C TYR A 422 24.76 11.39 -0.52
N CYS A 423 24.18 10.28 -0.95
CA CYS A 423 24.17 8.98 -0.29
C CYS A 423 23.84 9.08 1.20
N GLY A 424 22.69 9.69 1.51
CA GLY A 424 22.05 9.63 2.81
C GLY A 424 21.71 8.20 3.24
N TRP A 425 21.07 8.01 4.39
CA TRP A 425 20.77 6.67 4.89
C TRP A 425 19.91 5.86 3.91
N SER A 426 20.21 4.59 3.74
CA SER A 426 19.47 3.69 2.84
C SER A 426 19.52 2.25 3.35
N SER A 427 18.40 1.53 3.26
CA SER A 427 18.20 0.22 3.90
C SER A 427 17.55 -0.78 2.92
N GLY A 428 18.08 -0.84 1.71
CA GLY A 428 17.70 -1.82 0.70
C GLY A 428 18.25 -3.21 1.02
N GLY A 429 18.14 -4.16 0.12
CA GLY A 429 17.42 -4.11 -1.15
C GLY A 429 17.59 -5.43 -1.90
N PHE A 430 16.96 -5.53 -3.06
CA PHE A 430 16.83 -6.81 -3.75
C PHE A 430 16.99 -6.64 -5.27
N ILE A 431 17.98 -7.34 -5.84
CA ILE A 431 18.16 -7.51 -7.29
C ILE A 431 18.11 -9.00 -7.63
N ALA A 432 17.32 -9.36 -8.64
CA ALA A 432 17.28 -10.73 -9.14
C ALA A 432 17.15 -10.81 -10.66
N ASP A 433 17.75 -11.85 -11.25
CA ASP A 433 17.64 -12.16 -12.68
C ASP A 433 18.08 -10.99 -13.59
N THR A 434 18.97 -10.12 -13.11
CA THR A 434 19.30 -8.82 -13.75
C THR A 434 20.72 -8.82 -14.31
N VAL A 435 20.90 -8.14 -15.43
CA VAL A 435 22.22 -7.79 -15.99
C VAL A 435 22.48 -6.31 -15.77
N VAL A 436 23.66 -5.98 -15.23
CA VAL A 436 24.23 -4.64 -15.26
C VAL A 436 25.57 -4.73 -15.96
N ASP A 437 25.69 -4.10 -17.13
CA ASP A 437 26.91 -4.15 -17.95
C ASP A 437 28.12 -3.50 -17.23
N GLY A 438 27.85 -2.47 -16.44
CA GLY A 438 28.86 -1.70 -15.72
C GLY A 438 29.02 -2.07 -14.24
N ASP A 439 29.47 -1.09 -13.47
CA ASP A 439 29.60 -1.17 -12.01
C ASP A 439 28.25 -0.92 -11.33
N ILE A 440 27.97 -1.68 -10.26
CA ILE A 440 26.97 -1.31 -9.26
C ILE A 440 27.67 -0.74 -8.04
N ASN A 441 27.43 0.54 -7.74
CA ASN A 441 27.89 1.17 -6.52
C ASN A 441 26.79 1.13 -5.45
N SER A 442 27.03 0.41 -4.35
CA SER A 442 26.06 0.32 -3.25
C SER A 442 25.93 1.61 -2.45
N GLY A 443 26.96 2.46 -2.48
CA GLY A 443 27.07 3.66 -1.65
C GLY A 443 26.78 3.39 -0.18
N SER A 444 25.83 4.13 0.39
CA SER A 444 25.44 4.09 1.80
C SER A 444 24.48 2.95 2.18
N GLN A 445 24.12 2.07 1.24
CA GLN A 445 23.21 0.96 1.50
C GLN A 445 23.73 0.09 2.64
N GLN A 446 22.93 -0.04 3.70
CA GLN A 446 23.28 -0.81 4.89
C GLN A 446 23.52 -2.29 4.54
N GLN A 447 22.62 -2.86 3.74
CA GLN A 447 22.66 -4.25 3.30
C GLN A 447 22.07 -4.38 1.89
N TRP A 448 22.27 -5.54 1.26
CA TRP A 448 21.67 -5.84 -0.04
C TRP A 448 21.70 -7.34 -0.37
N LEU A 449 20.70 -7.84 -1.09
CA LEU A 449 20.73 -9.15 -1.74
C LEU A 449 20.74 -9.01 -3.27
N SER A 450 21.70 -9.67 -3.90
CA SER A 450 21.73 -9.94 -5.34
C SER A 450 21.68 -11.44 -5.61
N ARG A 451 20.79 -11.90 -6.49
CA ARG A 451 20.78 -13.32 -6.88
C ARG A 451 20.53 -13.57 -8.37
N ASN A 452 21.09 -14.66 -8.90
CA ASN A 452 20.96 -15.04 -10.32
C ASN A 452 21.20 -13.86 -11.27
N ALA A 453 22.19 -13.01 -10.96
CA ALA A 453 22.44 -11.77 -11.68
C ALA A 453 23.80 -11.82 -12.39
N GLN A 454 24.07 -10.84 -13.24
CA GLN A 454 25.37 -10.66 -13.88
C GLN A 454 25.78 -9.19 -13.85
N TYR A 455 26.96 -8.91 -13.29
CA TYR A 455 27.50 -7.56 -13.15
C TYR A 455 28.84 -7.43 -13.86
N GLY A 456 29.15 -6.23 -14.37
CA GLY A 456 30.51 -5.87 -14.77
C GLY A 456 31.43 -5.82 -13.53
N SER A 457 31.00 -5.10 -12.50
CA SER A 457 31.63 -5.10 -11.18
C SER A 457 30.67 -4.66 -10.07
N TRP A 458 31.10 -4.80 -8.83
CA TRP A 458 30.42 -4.29 -7.65
C TRP A 458 31.38 -3.48 -6.79
N THR A 459 30.93 -2.30 -6.32
CA THR A 459 31.68 -1.42 -5.45
C THR A 459 30.84 -1.03 -4.22
N GLY A 460 31.50 -0.97 -3.05
CA GLY A 460 30.87 -0.54 -1.80
C GLY A 460 30.25 -1.68 -0.99
N GLY A 461 29.94 -1.40 0.27
CA GLY A 461 29.37 -2.37 1.21
C GLY A 461 29.47 -1.82 2.63
N VAL A 462 28.36 -1.83 3.37
CA VAL A 462 28.29 -1.25 4.73
C VAL A 462 28.26 -2.35 5.79
N TRP A 463 27.18 -3.14 5.88
CA TRP A 463 27.06 -4.18 6.93
C TRP A 463 26.84 -5.59 6.40
N ASN A 464 26.06 -5.78 5.33
CA ASN A 464 25.69 -7.13 4.88
C ASN A 464 25.30 -7.17 3.38
N MET A 465 26.26 -7.39 2.48
CA MET A 465 25.99 -7.56 1.05
C MET A 465 26.10 -9.04 0.67
N VAL A 466 25.01 -9.62 0.18
CA VAL A 466 24.88 -11.05 -0.10
C VAL A 466 24.70 -11.27 -1.60
N PHE A 467 25.50 -12.17 -2.16
CA PHE A 467 25.47 -12.52 -3.57
C PHE A 467 25.24 -14.03 -3.71
N VAL A 468 24.19 -14.44 -4.43
CA VAL A 468 23.83 -15.85 -4.61
C VAL A 468 23.67 -16.18 -6.10
N GLY A 469 24.55 -17.02 -6.64
CA GLY A 469 24.50 -17.34 -8.07
C GLY A 469 24.74 -16.13 -8.97
N VAL A 470 25.55 -15.16 -8.54
CA VAL A 470 25.84 -13.93 -9.29
C VAL A 470 27.14 -14.07 -10.08
N ASN A 471 27.08 -13.86 -11.39
CA ASN A 471 28.26 -13.70 -12.23
C ASN A 471 28.84 -12.30 -12.04
N GLY A 472 30.15 -12.19 -11.81
CA GLY A 472 30.78 -10.89 -11.53
C GLY A 472 30.56 -10.38 -10.10
N ALA A 473 30.12 -11.24 -9.18
CA ALA A 473 30.12 -10.92 -7.75
C ALA A 473 31.54 -10.55 -7.26
N PRO A 474 31.69 -9.66 -6.26
CA PRO A 474 32.98 -9.42 -5.66
C PRO A 474 33.49 -10.70 -4.98
N ALA A 475 34.80 -10.81 -4.75
CA ALA A 475 35.35 -11.91 -3.97
C ALA A 475 34.83 -11.84 -2.52
N GLU A 476 34.50 -12.99 -1.95
CA GLU A 476 34.17 -13.10 -0.54
C GLU A 476 35.35 -12.61 0.32
N ASN A 477 35.08 -11.69 1.26
CA ASN A 477 36.11 -11.05 2.06
C ASN A 477 35.59 -10.60 3.44
N TRP A 478 34.72 -11.41 4.05
CA TRP A 478 34.14 -11.13 5.35
C TRP A 478 35.16 -11.28 6.50
N PRO A 479 35.14 -10.41 7.53
CA PRO A 479 34.31 -9.21 7.70
C PRO A 479 34.95 -7.92 7.15
N THR A 480 36.14 -7.99 6.54
CA THR A 480 36.87 -6.80 6.07
C THR A 480 36.10 -6.02 5.00
N ALA A 481 35.56 -6.74 4.01
CA ALA A 481 34.43 -6.26 3.22
C ALA A 481 33.21 -7.10 3.59
N PRO A 482 32.02 -6.51 3.78
CA PRO A 482 30.86 -7.23 4.27
C PRO A 482 30.18 -8.06 3.17
N TYR A 483 30.95 -8.87 2.44
CA TYR A 483 30.52 -9.66 1.29
C TYR A 483 30.36 -11.13 1.66
N THR A 484 29.14 -11.65 1.49
CA THR A 484 28.83 -13.08 1.56
C THR A 484 28.55 -13.58 0.15
N VAL A 485 29.27 -14.61 -0.31
CA VAL A 485 29.16 -15.07 -1.69
C VAL A 485 28.85 -16.57 -1.74
N VAL A 486 27.69 -16.89 -2.29
CA VAL A 486 27.27 -18.27 -2.56
C VAL A 486 27.26 -18.48 -4.07
N ASN A 487 28.12 -19.37 -4.56
CA ASN A 487 28.39 -19.51 -5.99
C ASN A 487 27.17 -19.88 -6.85
N GLN A 488 26.21 -20.62 -6.29
CA GLN A 488 25.04 -21.10 -7.01
C GLN A 488 23.79 -20.91 -6.15
N THR A 489 22.68 -20.59 -6.80
CA THR A 489 21.35 -20.56 -6.18
C THR A 489 20.79 -21.99 -6.18
N PRO A 490 20.65 -22.68 -5.03
CA PRO A 490 20.40 -24.12 -5.05
C PRO A 490 19.06 -24.53 -5.64
N VAL A 491 17.99 -23.78 -5.37
CA VAL A 491 16.67 -24.02 -5.94
C VAL A 491 15.90 -22.70 -6.00
N VAL A 492 15.39 -22.35 -7.17
CA VAL A 492 14.71 -21.08 -7.36
C VAL A 492 13.78 -21.15 -8.57
N ARG A 493 12.75 -20.32 -8.56
CA ARG A 493 11.91 -20.05 -9.71
C ARG A 493 11.85 -18.54 -9.84
N GLU A 494 12.03 -17.99 -11.04
CA GLU A 494 11.82 -16.55 -11.20
C GLU A 494 10.33 -16.20 -11.16
N LYS A 495 10.02 -14.98 -10.74
CA LYS A 495 8.65 -14.48 -10.57
C LYS A 495 7.87 -14.56 -11.88
N PRO A 496 6.57 -14.97 -11.87
CA PRO A 496 5.70 -14.81 -13.04
C PRO A 496 5.50 -13.34 -13.42
N PHE A 497 5.42 -13.06 -14.73
CA PHE A 497 5.22 -11.69 -15.23
C PHE A 497 4.32 -11.65 -16.48
N LEU A 498 3.65 -10.51 -16.67
CA LEU A 498 2.77 -10.28 -17.81
C LEU A 498 3.58 -10.01 -19.08
N THR A 499 3.17 -10.61 -20.19
CA THR A 499 3.81 -10.48 -21.50
C THR A 499 2.76 -10.29 -22.60
N ILE A 500 3.20 -9.80 -23.75
CA ILE A 500 2.39 -9.70 -24.97
C ILE A 500 3.16 -10.28 -26.16
N ASP A 501 2.49 -11.03 -27.02
CA ASP A 501 3.07 -11.51 -28.28
C ASP A 501 2.91 -10.49 -29.42
N SER A 502 3.56 -10.77 -30.56
CA SER A 502 3.48 -9.93 -31.76
C SER A 502 2.07 -9.84 -32.39
N ALA A 503 1.17 -10.76 -32.05
CA ALA A 503 -0.22 -10.75 -32.49
C ALA A 503 -1.13 -9.96 -31.52
N GLY A 504 -0.61 -9.46 -30.41
CA GLY A 504 -1.34 -8.69 -29.41
C GLY A 504 -1.99 -9.53 -28.31
N HIS A 505 -1.70 -10.82 -28.23
CA HIS A 505 -2.24 -11.68 -27.18
C HIS A 505 -1.44 -11.53 -25.89
N TYR A 506 -2.14 -11.27 -24.79
CA TYR A 506 -1.55 -11.21 -23.46
C TYR A 506 -1.43 -12.59 -22.84
N SER A 507 -0.34 -12.83 -22.11
CA SER A 507 -0.14 -14.04 -21.33
C SER A 507 0.71 -13.76 -20.09
N VAL A 508 0.59 -14.58 -19.06
CA VAL A 508 1.53 -14.57 -17.94
C VAL A 508 2.58 -15.64 -18.19
N PHE A 509 3.84 -15.23 -18.33
CA PHE A 509 4.96 -16.15 -18.42
C PHE A 509 5.33 -16.64 -17.01
N VAL A 510 5.41 -17.97 -16.85
CA VAL A 510 5.76 -18.65 -15.62
C VAL A 510 7.12 -19.34 -15.84
N PRO A 511 8.22 -18.77 -15.33
CA PRO A 511 9.55 -19.36 -15.46
C PRO A 511 9.65 -20.77 -14.86
N THR A 512 10.47 -21.62 -15.46
CA THR A 512 10.71 -22.99 -14.98
C THR A 512 11.49 -22.99 -13.66
N LEU A 513 11.23 -23.98 -12.80
CA LEU A 513 12.06 -24.27 -11.62
C LEU A 513 13.50 -24.56 -12.04
N SER A 514 14.47 -23.89 -11.42
CA SER A 514 15.89 -24.07 -11.65
C SER A 514 16.56 -24.57 -10.38
N THR A 515 17.62 -25.36 -10.56
CA THR A 515 18.47 -25.83 -9.46
C THR A 515 19.93 -25.54 -9.77
N ASN A 516 20.69 -25.23 -8.72
CA ASN A 516 22.11 -24.85 -8.81
C ASN A 516 22.38 -23.79 -9.91
N SER A 517 21.49 -22.81 -10.03
CA SER A 517 21.56 -21.80 -11.09
C SER A 517 22.62 -20.74 -10.79
N GLN A 518 23.15 -20.14 -11.85
CA GLN A 518 24.08 -19.01 -11.79
C GLN A 518 23.86 -18.10 -13.00
N GLY A 519 23.92 -16.79 -12.77
CA GLY A 519 23.58 -15.77 -13.75
C GLY A 519 22.08 -15.75 -14.08
N THR A 520 21.71 -14.93 -15.06
CA THR A 520 20.31 -14.73 -15.43
C THR A 520 19.73 -15.88 -16.25
N THR A 521 18.41 -15.98 -16.26
CA THR A 521 17.61 -16.95 -17.01
C THR A 521 17.47 -16.60 -18.49
N TRP A 522 17.82 -15.38 -18.90
CA TRP A 522 17.45 -14.81 -20.19
C TRP A 522 18.60 -14.19 -20.98
N PHE A 523 19.66 -13.68 -20.34
CA PHE A 523 20.71 -12.97 -21.07
C PHE A 523 21.53 -13.94 -21.92
N ASN A 524 21.55 -13.69 -23.24
CA ASN A 524 22.09 -14.61 -24.25
C ASN A 524 21.50 -16.03 -24.17
N LYS A 525 20.27 -16.16 -23.69
CA LYS A 525 19.56 -17.42 -23.51
C LYS A 525 18.12 -17.27 -23.98
N THR A 526 17.46 -18.39 -24.27
CA THR A 526 16.01 -18.41 -24.43
C THR A 526 15.35 -18.68 -23.08
N PRO A 527 14.53 -17.75 -22.54
CA PRO A 527 13.83 -17.96 -21.29
C PRO A 527 13.00 -19.24 -21.32
N GLN A 528 13.20 -20.11 -20.33
CA GLN A 528 12.46 -21.37 -20.17
C GLN A 528 11.28 -21.18 -19.22
N GLY A 529 10.10 -21.64 -19.63
CA GLY A 529 8.86 -21.46 -18.89
C GLY A 529 7.63 -21.69 -19.76
N GLU A 530 6.47 -21.52 -19.16
CA GLU A 530 5.17 -21.65 -19.80
C GLU A 530 4.47 -20.29 -19.90
N SER A 531 3.83 -20.00 -21.03
CA SER A 531 2.95 -18.84 -21.17
C SER A 531 1.50 -19.26 -20.98
N ILE A 532 0.88 -18.80 -19.89
CA ILE A 532 -0.53 -19.05 -19.61
C ILE A 532 -1.34 -17.91 -20.22
N SER A 533 -2.28 -18.22 -21.10
CA SER A 533 -3.13 -17.21 -21.75
C SER A 533 -3.86 -16.36 -20.70
N ILE A 534 -3.98 -15.05 -20.94
CA ILE A 534 -4.73 -14.16 -20.06
C ILE A 534 -6.19 -14.59 -19.91
N ASP A 535 -6.75 -15.31 -20.89
CA ASP A 535 -8.11 -15.87 -20.80
C ASP A 535 -8.27 -16.88 -19.67
N GLN A 536 -7.18 -17.47 -19.18
CA GLN A 536 -7.16 -18.36 -18.01
C GLN A 536 -7.04 -17.60 -16.69
N PHE A 537 -6.94 -16.28 -16.72
CA PHE A 537 -6.94 -15.40 -15.55
C PHE A 537 -8.29 -14.70 -15.39
N TYR A 538 -8.64 -14.47 -14.14
CA TYR A 538 -9.62 -13.45 -13.77
C TYR A 538 -8.87 -12.16 -13.49
N VAL A 539 -9.12 -11.12 -14.31
CA VAL A 539 -8.50 -9.80 -14.17
C VAL A 539 -9.36 -8.98 -13.20
N ALA A 540 -8.92 -8.92 -11.95
CA ALA A 540 -9.67 -8.30 -10.86
C ALA A 540 -9.44 -6.80 -10.78
N LYS A 541 -10.47 -6.06 -10.35
CA LYS A 541 -10.46 -4.60 -10.20
C LYS A 541 -10.93 -4.17 -8.81
N GLU A 542 -10.19 -3.24 -8.23
CA GLU A 542 -10.58 -2.58 -6.98
C GLU A 542 -11.96 -1.93 -7.11
N GLY A 543 -12.74 -1.97 -6.03
CA GLY A 543 -14.11 -1.43 -5.98
C GLY A 543 -15.16 -2.23 -6.73
N VAL A 544 -14.76 -3.26 -7.49
CA VAL A 544 -15.67 -4.17 -8.21
C VAL A 544 -15.61 -5.56 -7.61
N ASP A 545 -14.40 -6.09 -7.41
CA ASP A 545 -14.18 -7.46 -6.97
C ASP A 545 -14.09 -7.59 -5.45
N THR A 546 -14.68 -8.66 -4.95
CA THR A 546 -14.73 -9.01 -3.54
C THR A 546 -14.06 -10.37 -3.33
N ALA A 547 -13.72 -10.72 -2.09
CA ALA A 547 -13.23 -12.06 -1.77
C ALA A 547 -14.17 -13.18 -2.31
N THR A 548 -15.49 -12.94 -2.34
CA THR A 548 -16.45 -13.90 -2.92
C THR A 548 -16.29 -14.06 -4.43
N THR A 549 -16.15 -12.97 -5.20
CA THR A 549 -15.99 -13.07 -6.66
C THR A 549 -14.64 -13.67 -7.03
N LEU A 550 -13.59 -13.33 -6.28
CA LEU A 550 -12.24 -13.89 -6.46
C LEU A 550 -12.20 -15.39 -6.15
N ASN A 551 -12.80 -15.84 -5.05
CA ASN A 551 -12.91 -17.27 -4.74
C ASN A 551 -13.74 -18.02 -5.78
N ALA A 552 -14.85 -17.45 -6.25
CA ALA A 552 -15.64 -18.06 -7.32
C ALA A 552 -14.82 -18.25 -8.62
N ALA A 553 -13.92 -17.31 -8.94
CA ALA A 553 -13.01 -17.44 -10.09
C ALA A 553 -11.97 -18.56 -9.87
N LEU A 554 -11.39 -18.65 -8.67
CA LEU A 554 -10.46 -19.71 -8.30
C LEU A 554 -11.12 -21.09 -8.39
N ASP A 555 -12.34 -21.23 -7.86
CA ASP A 555 -13.16 -22.44 -7.91
C ASP A 555 -13.53 -22.82 -9.35
N ALA A 556 -13.74 -21.83 -10.22
CA ALA A 556 -14.00 -22.03 -11.65
C ALA A 556 -12.73 -22.39 -12.46
N GLY A 557 -11.58 -22.59 -11.80
CA GLY A 557 -10.34 -23.00 -12.46
C GLY A 557 -9.50 -21.86 -13.01
N LYS A 558 -9.83 -20.58 -12.71
CA LYS A 558 -9.03 -19.43 -13.13
C LYS A 558 -7.82 -19.21 -12.22
N ASN A 559 -6.80 -18.58 -12.77
CA ASN A 559 -5.77 -17.86 -12.03
C ASN A 559 -6.27 -16.45 -11.70
N LEU A 560 -5.57 -15.70 -10.84
CA LEU A 560 -5.92 -14.32 -10.53
C LEU A 560 -4.83 -13.36 -11.01
N LEU A 561 -5.24 -12.28 -11.68
CA LEU A 561 -4.42 -11.11 -11.93
C LEU A 561 -5.09 -9.92 -11.25
N LEU A 562 -4.49 -9.40 -10.19
CA LEU A 562 -4.98 -8.25 -9.44
C LEU A 562 -4.37 -6.99 -10.07
N THR A 563 -5.22 -6.16 -10.68
CA THR A 563 -4.80 -4.86 -11.19
C THR A 563 -4.45 -3.89 -10.04
N PRO A 564 -3.72 -2.79 -10.29
CA PRO A 564 -3.29 -1.88 -9.23
C PRO A 564 -4.49 -1.28 -8.46
N GLY A 565 -4.54 -1.58 -7.17
CA GLY A 565 -5.59 -1.10 -6.26
C GLY A 565 -5.52 -1.74 -4.87
N VAL A 566 -6.40 -1.31 -3.96
CA VAL A 566 -6.56 -1.84 -2.60
C VAL A 566 -7.85 -2.65 -2.49
N TYR A 567 -7.72 -3.96 -2.28
CA TYR A 567 -8.82 -4.92 -2.24
C TYR A 567 -9.14 -5.29 -0.80
N HIS A 568 -10.33 -4.88 -0.34
CA HIS A 568 -10.84 -5.19 0.98
C HIS A 568 -11.50 -6.58 1.01
N LEU A 569 -11.01 -7.45 1.89
CA LEU A 569 -11.43 -8.85 1.99
C LEU A 569 -12.14 -9.10 3.33
N ASN A 570 -13.35 -9.62 3.25
CA ASN A 570 -14.15 -10.07 4.40
C ASN A 570 -14.01 -11.56 4.71
N GLN A 571 -13.27 -12.29 3.87
CA GLN A 571 -12.89 -13.70 4.03
C GLN A 571 -11.59 -13.94 3.26
N ALA A 572 -10.90 -15.03 3.57
CA ALA A 572 -9.66 -15.40 2.89
C ALA A 572 -9.88 -15.73 1.41
N LEU A 573 -8.85 -15.47 0.60
CA LEU A 573 -8.75 -16.07 -0.72
C LEU A 573 -8.27 -17.51 -0.58
N HIS A 574 -9.06 -18.46 -1.08
CA HIS A 574 -8.80 -19.90 -0.94
C HIS A 574 -8.10 -20.45 -2.18
N VAL A 575 -6.78 -20.60 -2.12
CA VAL A 575 -5.98 -21.13 -3.24
C VAL A 575 -5.80 -22.64 -3.09
N ASN A 576 -6.80 -23.38 -3.56
CA ASN A 576 -6.88 -24.84 -3.38
C ASN A 576 -6.39 -25.68 -4.57
N ARG A 577 -6.17 -25.06 -5.73
CA ARG A 577 -5.79 -25.75 -6.96
C ARG A 577 -4.27 -25.67 -7.18
N ALA A 578 -3.64 -26.82 -7.41
CA ALA A 578 -2.24 -26.89 -7.82
C ALA A 578 -1.95 -26.00 -9.04
N ASN A 579 -0.75 -25.46 -9.10
CA ASN A 579 -0.26 -24.57 -10.16
C ASN A 579 -0.99 -23.22 -10.32
N THR A 580 -1.89 -22.86 -9.40
CA THR A 580 -2.57 -21.56 -9.44
C THR A 580 -1.57 -20.41 -9.35
N VAL A 581 -1.77 -19.38 -10.19
CA VAL A 581 -1.04 -18.12 -10.14
C VAL A 581 -1.95 -17.03 -9.59
N VAL A 582 -1.46 -16.30 -8.58
CA VAL A 582 -2.03 -15.04 -8.11
C VAL A 582 -0.96 -13.97 -8.29
N LEU A 583 -1.16 -13.10 -9.28
CA LEU A 583 -0.21 -12.06 -9.67
C LEU A 583 -0.80 -10.67 -9.43
N GLY A 584 -0.13 -9.84 -8.63
CA GLY A 584 -0.44 -8.43 -8.47
C GLY A 584 0.35 -7.54 -9.43
N LEU A 585 -0.30 -6.50 -9.94
CA LEU A 585 0.33 -5.40 -10.67
C LEU A 585 0.30 -4.13 -9.81
N GLY A 586 1.33 -3.28 -9.93
CA GLY A 586 1.37 -1.97 -9.28
C GLY A 586 1.28 -2.02 -7.76
N ILE A 587 1.87 -3.04 -7.13
CA ILE A 587 1.79 -3.28 -5.68
C ILE A 587 0.33 -3.43 -5.22
N ALA A 588 -0.42 -4.28 -5.91
CA ALA A 588 -1.80 -4.61 -5.55
C ALA A 588 -1.86 -5.05 -4.07
N THR A 589 -2.80 -4.48 -3.33
CA THR A 589 -2.86 -4.61 -1.88
C THR A 589 -4.11 -5.39 -1.47
N LEU A 590 -3.98 -6.41 -0.63
CA LEU A 590 -5.10 -7.13 -0.03
C LEU A 590 -5.22 -6.72 1.44
N VAL A 591 -6.38 -6.26 1.87
CA VAL A 591 -6.65 -5.86 3.26
C VAL A 591 -7.57 -6.88 3.92
N ALA A 592 -7.15 -7.43 5.05
CA ALA A 592 -7.95 -8.38 5.83
C ALA A 592 -8.80 -7.67 6.89
N ASP A 593 -10.05 -7.33 6.58
CA ASP A 593 -10.86 -6.42 7.41
C ASP A 593 -11.50 -7.07 8.64
N SER A 594 -11.85 -8.35 8.55
CA SER A 594 -12.76 -9.02 9.49
C SER A 594 -12.05 -9.99 10.44
N GLY A 595 -10.73 -9.86 10.62
CA GLY A 595 -9.91 -10.79 11.39
C GLY A 595 -9.73 -12.15 10.70
N ASN A 596 -10.09 -12.21 9.42
CA ASN A 596 -9.83 -13.32 8.51
C ASN A 596 -8.38 -13.32 8.02
N ASP A 597 -7.88 -14.47 7.58
CA ASP A 597 -6.67 -14.52 6.76
C ASP A 597 -6.93 -13.76 5.45
N ALA A 598 -5.91 -13.15 4.86
CA ALA A 598 -6.00 -12.57 3.52
C ALA A 598 -5.96 -13.67 2.44
N ILE A 599 -5.06 -14.64 2.61
CA ILE A 599 -4.89 -15.79 1.70
C ILE A 599 -4.60 -17.05 2.52
N ASP A 600 -5.30 -18.13 2.21
CA ASP A 600 -4.88 -19.48 2.57
C ASP A 600 -4.62 -20.32 1.31
N VAL A 601 -3.57 -21.15 1.38
CA VAL A 601 -3.18 -22.05 0.30
C VAL A 601 -3.26 -23.47 0.82
N ALA A 602 -3.89 -24.37 0.07
CA ALA A 602 -3.90 -25.80 0.41
C ALA A 602 -2.49 -26.42 0.29
N ASP A 603 -2.29 -27.63 0.85
CA ASP A 603 -1.04 -28.40 0.71
C ASP A 603 -0.93 -29.01 -0.70
N VAL A 604 -0.77 -28.15 -1.72
CA VAL A 604 -0.79 -28.49 -3.15
C VAL A 604 0.45 -27.97 -3.88
N ASP A 605 0.81 -28.65 -4.96
CA ASP A 605 1.99 -28.31 -5.76
C ASP A 605 1.87 -26.94 -6.45
N GLY A 606 3.01 -26.24 -6.51
CA GLY A 606 3.30 -25.30 -7.57
C GLY A 606 2.48 -24.00 -7.56
N VAL A 607 1.84 -23.62 -6.46
CA VAL A 607 1.16 -22.31 -6.38
C VAL A 607 2.20 -21.19 -6.52
N LYS A 608 1.85 -20.10 -7.21
CA LYS A 608 2.68 -18.89 -7.28
C LYS A 608 1.89 -17.70 -6.76
N LEU A 609 2.35 -17.11 -5.66
CA LEU A 609 1.88 -15.79 -5.20
C LEU A 609 2.97 -14.78 -5.57
N ALA A 610 2.61 -13.67 -6.21
CA ALA A 610 3.59 -12.73 -6.74
C ALA A 610 3.12 -11.27 -6.71
N GLY A 611 3.95 -10.37 -6.17
CA GLY A 611 3.77 -8.91 -6.28
C GLY A 611 2.60 -8.36 -5.47
N LEU A 612 2.47 -8.79 -4.20
CA LEU A 612 1.35 -8.46 -3.34
C LEU A 612 1.82 -7.74 -2.08
N LEU A 613 1.10 -6.69 -1.69
CA LEU A 613 1.13 -6.17 -0.33
C LEU A 613 -0.07 -6.72 0.44
N ILE A 614 0.17 -7.33 1.59
CA ILE A 614 -0.85 -7.83 2.51
C ILE A 614 -0.93 -6.87 3.69
N ASP A 615 -2.05 -6.17 3.81
CA ASP A 615 -2.27 -5.17 4.86
C ASP A 615 -3.21 -5.73 5.92
N ALA A 616 -2.83 -5.60 7.19
CA ALA A 616 -3.66 -6.02 8.29
C ALA A 616 -4.80 -5.03 8.52
N GLY A 617 -6.04 -5.50 8.62
CA GLY A 617 -7.16 -4.67 9.07
C GLY A 617 -7.15 -4.43 10.58
N PRO A 618 -8.08 -3.61 11.09
CA PRO A 618 -8.14 -3.23 12.50
C PRO A 618 -8.54 -4.38 13.42
N THR A 619 -9.25 -5.38 12.89
CA THR A 619 -9.61 -6.61 13.58
C THR A 619 -8.45 -7.61 13.47
N SER A 620 -7.96 -8.09 14.61
CA SER A 620 -6.77 -8.95 14.63
C SER A 620 -7.00 -10.28 13.90
N SER A 621 -6.18 -10.52 12.88
CA SER A 621 -6.15 -11.81 12.16
C SER A 621 -5.25 -12.80 12.91
N GLN A 622 -5.63 -14.08 12.97
CA GLN A 622 -4.75 -15.08 13.60
C GLN A 622 -3.50 -15.36 12.75
N VAL A 623 -3.70 -15.48 11.43
CA VAL A 623 -2.63 -15.56 10.42
C VAL A 623 -3.07 -14.64 9.26
N LEU A 624 -2.17 -13.85 8.66
CA LEU A 624 -2.54 -13.06 7.46
C LEU A 624 -2.39 -13.90 6.18
N VAL A 625 -1.30 -14.64 6.05
CA VAL A 625 -1.10 -15.58 4.93
C VAL A 625 -0.65 -16.94 5.46
N GLN A 626 -1.42 -17.97 5.13
CA GLN A 626 -1.12 -19.36 5.49
C GLN A 626 -0.79 -20.19 4.23
N ILE A 627 0.39 -20.80 4.20
CA ILE A 627 0.85 -21.65 3.10
C ILE A 627 0.83 -23.12 3.54
N GLY A 628 -0.19 -23.84 3.12
CA GLY A 628 -0.53 -25.16 3.63
C GLY A 628 -1.20 -25.06 5.00
N PRO A 629 -2.22 -25.89 5.29
CA PRO A 629 -2.77 -25.99 6.64
C PRO A 629 -1.72 -26.54 7.62
N ARG A 630 -1.85 -26.22 8.93
CA ARG A 630 -1.01 -26.82 9.97
C ARG A 630 -1.09 -28.35 9.93
N GLY A 631 0.07 -29.00 10.02
CA GLY A 631 0.18 -30.47 9.86
C GLY A 631 0.41 -30.92 8.40
N SER A 632 0.58 -29.98 7.48
CA SER A 632 1.08 -30.26 6.12
C SER A 632 2.35 -31.10 6.17
N SER A 633 2.41 -32.09 5.27
CA SER A 633 3.50 -33.08 5.26
C SER A 633 3.81 -33.61 3.86
N ALA A 634 3.08 -33.17 2.83
CA ALA A 634 3.39 -33.53 1.46
C ALA A 634 4.78 -33.01 1.04
N ASN A 635 5.44 -33.75 0.15
CA ASN A 635 6.71 -33.34 -0.45
C ASN A 635 6.42 -32.66 -1.79
N HIS A 636 6.85 -31.40 -1.92
CA HIS A 636 6.62 -30.58 -3.11
C HIS A 636 7.91 -30.29 -3.88
N ALA A 637 9.03 -30.97 -3.60
CA ALA A 637 10.35 -30.63 -4.16
C ALA A 637 10.39 -30.56 -5.69
N ALA A 638 9.59 -31.36 -6.41
CA ALA A 638 9.54 -31.34 -7.88
C ALA A 638 8.79 -30.13 -8.44
N ASN A 639 7.83 -29.58 -7.70
CA ASN A 639 7.05 -28.41 -8.09
C ASN A 639 6.60 -27.63 -6.84
N PRO A 640 7.52 -26.93 -6.17
CA PRO A 640 7.22 -26.26 -4.92
C PRO A 640 6.30 -25.06 -5.16
N THR A 641 5.49 -24.76 -4.16
CA THR A 641 4.85 -23.45 -4.05
C THR A 641 5.95 -22.39 -3.89
N SER A 642 5.80 -21.27 -4.59
CA SER A 642 6.79 -20.18 -4.62
C SER A 642 6.14 -18.82 -4.41
N LEU A 643 6.74 -18.00 -3.55
CA LEU A 643 6.22 -16.69 -3.14
C LEU A 643 7.23 -15.62 -3.52
N HIS A 644 6.80 -14.61 -4.27
CA HIS A 644 7.69 -13.60 -4.85
C HIS A 644 7.20 -12.20 -4.52
N ASP A 645 8.05 -11.33 -3.98
CA ASP A 645 7.66 -9.95 -3.67
C ASP A 645 6.36 -9.89 -2.86
N ILE A 646 6.31 -10.70 -1.80
CA ILE A 646 5.18 -10.72 -0.85
C ILE A 646 5.56 -9.85 0.34
N PHE A 647 4.82 -8.76 0.50
CA PHE A 647 5.07 -7.76 1.53
C PHE A 647 3.92 -7.75 2.52
N PHE A 648 4.21 -7.41 3.77
CA PHE A 648 3.22 -7.31 4.82
C PHE A 648 3.33 -5.97 5.52
N ARG A 649 2.18 -5.43 5.91
CA ARG A 649 2.09 -4.23 6.73
C ARG A 649 1.09 -4.42 7.86
N VAL A 650 1.52 -4.09 9.08
CA VAL A 650 0.67 -4.06 10.28
C VAL A 650 0.73 -2.66 10.89
N GLY A 651 -0.22 -1.80 10.54
CA GLY A 651 -0.23 -0.40 10.95
C GLY A 651 0.36 0.55 9.89
N GLY A 652 0.54 1.83 10.23
CA GLY A 652 1.16 2.84 9.38
C GLY A 652 0.16 3.56 8.46
N ALA A 653 -0.76 2.83 7.83
CA ALA A 653 -1.88 3.39 7.05
C ALA A 653 -3.22 3.37 7.80
N GLY A 654 -3.16 3.41 9.14
CA GLY A 654 -4.29 3.15 10.02
C GLY A 654 -3.98 2.00 10.98
N VAL A 655 -4.97 1.59 11.78
CA VAL A 655 -4.77 0.49 12.74
C VAL A 655 -4.82 -0.84 12.00
N GLY A 656 -3.72 -1.60 12.07
CA GLY A 656 -3.65 -2.98 11.58
C GLY A 656 -3.23 -3.93 12.69
N ARG A 657 -3.80 -5.14 12.76
CA ARG A 657 -3.45 -6.15 13.77
C ARG A 657 -3.42 -7.56 13.18
N ALA A 658 -2.43 -8.33 13.56
CA ALA A 658 -2.34 -9.76 13.24
C ALA A 658 -1.53 -10.47 14.30
N ASN A 659 -1.75 -11.76 14.56
CA ASN A 659 -0.89 -12.51 15.46
C ASN A 659 0.36 -13.04 14.73
N ILE A 660 0.16 -13.68 13.57
CA ILE A 660 1.23 -14.16 12.67
C ILE A 660 0.99 -13.53 11.29
N ASN A 661 2.03 -13.01 10.63
CA ASN A 661 1.87 -12.41 9.30
C ASN A 661 2.00 -13.46 8.21
N LEU A 662 3.03 -14.29 8.28
CA LEU A 662 3.24 -15.39 7.34
C LEU A 662 3.48 -16.70 8.10
N GLU A 663 2.64 -17.69 7.86
CA GLU A 663 2.82 -19.05 8.35
C GLU A 663 3.04 -20.03 7.18
N ILE A 664 4.21 -20.65 7.12
CA ILE A 664 4.57 -21.62 6.08
C ILE A 664 4.58 -23.02 6.67
N ASN A 665 3.57 -23.83 6.33
CA ASN A 665 3.43 -25.20 6.78
C ASN A 665 3.85 -26.22 5.71
N SER A 666 3.59 -25.95 4.43
CA SER A 666 3.98 -26.85 3.33
C SER A 666 5.50 -26.99 3.24
N ASN A 667 5.97 -28.21 2.94
CA ASN A 667 7.40 -28.46 2.71
C ASN A 667 7.85 -27.85 1.38
N ASN A 668 9.17 -27.63 1.24
CA ASN A 668 9.85 -27.24 0.01
C ASN A 668 9.48 -25.85 -0.54
N VAL A 669 8.70 -25.05 0.18
CA VAL A 669 8.30 -23.69 -0.26
C VAL A 669 9.53 -22.85 -0.56
N ILE A 670 9.47 -22.11 -1.67
CA ILE A 670 10.48 -21.13 -2.05
C ILE A 670 9.94 -19.74 -1.74
N GLY A 671 10.57 -19.04 -0.81
CA GLY A 671 10.35 -17.62 -0.58
C GLY A 671 11.39 -16.78 -1.31
N ASP A 672 10.97 -15.70 -1.93
CA ASP A 672 11.86 -14.88 -2.73
C ASP A 672 11.47 -13.40 -2.68
N ASN A 673 12.24 -12.65 -1.88
CA ASN A 673 12.02 -11.26 -1.50
C ASN A 673 10.76 -11.06 -0.66
N PHE A 674 10.94 -11.02 0.66
CA PHE A 674 9.92 -10.66 1.63
C PHE A 674 10.31 -9.41 2.40
N TRP A 675 9.31 -8.58 2.64
CA TRP A 675 9.36 -7.58 3.69
C TRP A 675 8.13 -7.73 4.57
N VAL A 676 8.34 -8.16 5.80
CA VAL A 676 7.30 -8.48 6.75
C VAL A 676 7.40 -7.44 7.87
N TRP A 677 6.56 -6.40 7.81
CA TRP A 677 6.78 -5.16 8.56
C TRP A 677 5.61 -4.86 9.50
N ARG A 678 5.88 -4.87 10.80
CA ARG A 678 5.03 -4.20 11.77
C ARG A 678 5.42 -2.72 11.81
N ALA A 679 4.47 -1.84 11.57
CA ALA A 679 4.77 -0.44 11.35
C ALA A 679 5.43 0.26 12.56
N ASP A 680 6.60 0.89 12.34
CA ASP A 680 7.31 1.73 13.30
C ASP A 680 6.98 3.23 13.16
N HIS A 681 6.38 3.65 12.03
CA HIS A 681 5.95 5.02 11.75
C HIS A 681 4.63 5.05 10.97
N GLY A 682 4.02 6.24 10.88
CA GLY A 682 2.72 6.46 10.25
C GLY A 682 1.56 6.44 11.26
N ASP A 683 0.34 6.28 10.75
CA ASP A 683 -0.88 6.29 11.54
C ASP A 683 -1.19 4.93 12.16
N GLY A 684 -1.87 4.92 13.32
CA GLY A 684 -2.35 3.68 13.94
C GLY A 684 -1.26 2.76 14.49
N ILE A 685 -0.11 3.32 14.86
CA ILE A 685 1.03 2.59 15.43
C ILE A 685 1.12 2.71 16.96
N GLY A 686 1.84 1.78 17.57
CA GLY A 686 2.20 1.80 18.99
C GLY A 686 2.08 0.41 19.61
N TRP A 687 2.75 0.21 20.74
CA TRP A 687 2.89 -1.10 21.39
C TRP A 687 1.55 -1.83 21.65
N THR A 688 0.46 -1.10 21.90
CA THR A 688 -0.89 -1.65 22.11
C THR A 688 -1.85 -1.39 20.95
N VAL A 689 -1.39 -0.72 19.89
CA VAL A 689 -2.22 -0.25 18.79
C VAL A 689 -2.13 -1.22 17.62
N ASN A 690 -0.99 -1.31 16.95
CA ASN A 690 -0.74 -2.22 15.83
C ASN A 690 -0.14 -3.55 16.30
N THR A 691 -0.83 -4.24 17.22
CA THR A 691 -0.29 -5.43 17.87
C THR A 691 -0.01 -6.56 16.88
N SER A 692 1.20 -7.13 17.00
CA SER A 692 1.58 -8.35 16.30
C SER A 692 2.73 -9.05 16.98
N ASP A 693 2.47 -10.29 17.41
CA ASP A 693 3.46 -11.09 18.12
C ASP A 693 4.55 -11.61 17.18
N TYR A 694 4.18 -12.15 16.01
CA TYR A 694 5.11 -12.84 15.13
C TYR A 694 5.04 -12.33 13.69
N GLY A 695 6.20 -12.18 13.06
CA GLY A 695 6.31 -11.91 11.62
C GLY A 695 6.12 -13.19 10.82
N VAL A 696 7.16 -14.04 10.83
CA VAL A 696 7.22 -15.26 10.02
C VAL A 696 7.36 -16.49 10.91
N VAL A 697 6.55 -17.51 10.63
CA VAL A 697 6.64 -18.84 11.25
C VAL A 697 6.79 -19.90 10.16
N VAL A 698 7.89 -20.64 10.16
CA VAL A 698 8.20 -21.69 9.18
C VAL A 698 8.15 -23.06 9.85
N ASN A 699 7.10 -23.82 9.58
CA ASN A 699 6.90 -25.18 10.06
C ASN A 699 7.29 -26.25 9.03
N GLY A 700 7.17 -25.94 7.74
CA GLY A 700 7.53 -26.84 6.65
C GLY A 700 9.03 -27.16 6.60
N ASN A 701 9.36 -28.39 6.23
CA ASN A 701 10.74 -28.83 5.99
C ASN A 701 11.23 -28.37 4.60
N ASP A 702 12.55 -28.25 4.46
CA ASP A 702 13.25 -27.92 3.21
C ASP A 702 12.76 -26.62 2.55
N VAL A 703 12.21 -25.70 3.34
CA VAL A 703 11.85 -24.35 2.90
C VAL A 703 13.13 -23.55 2.64
N THR A 704 13.18 -22.87 1.50
CA THR A 704 14.31 -22.01 1.11
C THR A 704 13.81 -20.59 0.91
N ILE A 705 14.42 -19.61 1.58
CA ILE A 705 14.05 -18.20 1.46
C ILE A 705 15.26 -17.37 1.03
N TYR A 706 15.07 -16.56 -0.01
CA TYR A 706 16.01 -15.54 -0.46
C TYR A 706 15.45 -14.17 -0.11
N GLY A 707 16.22 -13.33 0.57
CA GLY A 707 15.82 -11.94 0.82
C GLY A 707 14.73 -11.84 1.88
N LEU A 708 15.04 -12.17 3.14
CA LEU A 708 14.08 -12.16 4.24
C LEU A 708 14.29 -10.93 5.14
N ALA A 709 13.45 -9.91 5.00
CA ALA A 709 13.41 -8.77 5.91
C ALA A 709 12.18 -8.86 6.84
N VAL A 710 12.37 -8.86 8.16
CA VAL A 710 11.29 -8.99 9.15
C VAL A 710 11.50 -8.08 10.35
N GLU A 711 10.58 -7.15 10.60
CA GLU A 711 10.84 -5.99 11.46
C GLU A 711 9.73 -5.66 12.46
N HIS A 712 10.17 -5.21 13.63
CA HIS A 712 9.43 -4.61 14.74
C HIS A 712 8.31 -5.44 15.41
N TYR A 713 8.30 -6.76 15.29
CA TYR A 713 7.33 -7.62 15.97
C TYR A 713 7.52 -7.66 17.49
N GLN A 714 6.43 -7.90 18.22
CA GLN A 714 6.43 -7.86 19.69
C GLN A 714 7.10 -9.08 20.32
N LYS A 715 7.22 -10.19 19.59
CA LYS A 715 7.94 -11.40 19.98
C LYS A 715 8.99 -11.75 18.91
N TYR A 716 9.08 -13.01 18.49
CA TYR A 716 10.04 -13.44 17.49
C TYR A 716 9.65 -12.88 16.12
N GLN A 717 10.59 -12.19 15.48
CA GLN A 717 10.41 -11.70 14.11
C GLN A 717 10.26 -12.90 13.17
N THR A 718 11.19 -13.86 13.27
CA THR A 718 11.18 -15.13 12.54
C THR A 718 11.32 -16.31 13.49
N THR A 719 10.43 -17.29 13.38
CA THR A 719 10.53 -18.60 14.05
C THR A 719 10.63 -19.72 13.00
N TRP A 720 11.63 -20.59 13.14
CA TRP A 720 11.89 -21.70 12.24
C TRP A 720 11.82 -23.04 12.98
N ASN A 721 10.82 -23.85 12.62
CA ASN A 721 10.51 -25.14 13.24
C ASN A 721 10.81 -26.34 12.32
N GLY A 722 10.84 -26.14 11.01
CA GLY A 722 11.13 -27.19 10.01
C GLY A 722 12.62 -27.50 9.84
N ASN A 723 12.95 -28.74 9.48
CA ASN A 723 14.32 -29.17 9.16
C ASN A 723 14.71 -28.80 7.72
N GLY A 724 16.01 -28.78 7.42
CA GLY A 724 16.54 -28.56 6.07
C GLY A 724 16.38 -27.12 5.57
N GLY A 725 15.97 -26.21 6.46
CA GLY A 725 15.68 -24.83 6.13
C GLY A 725 16.91 -24.06 5.68
N ARG A 726 16.75 -23.20 4.66
CA ARG A 726 17.83 -22.38 4.11
C ARG A 726 17.41 -20.93 3.98
N VAL A 727 18.23 -20.00 4.47
CA VAL A 727 18.01 -18.56 4.31
C VAL A 727 19.24 -17.89 3.70
N TYR A 728 19.03 -17.20 2.59
CA TYR A 728 20.07 -16.38 1.97
C TYR A 728 19.67 -14.93 2.10
N PHE A 729 20.46 -14.17 2.84
CA PHE A 729 20.16 -12.83 3.32
C PHE A 729 19.00 -12.80 4.32
N TYR A 730 19.31 -12.28 5.52
CA TYR A 730 18.34 -11.91 6.53
C TYR A 730 18.61 -10.49 7.02
N GLN A 731 17.55 -9.69 7.17
CA GLN A 731 17.60 -8.39 7.81
C GLN A 731 16.43 -8.27 8.80
N SER A 732 16.68 -7.65 9.95
CA SER A 732 15.65 -7.45 10.95
C SER A 732 15.98 -6.30 11.88
N GLU A 733 14.96 -5.61 12.35
CA GLU A 733 15.06 -4.60 13.40
C GLU A 733 14.11 -4.92 14.55
N ALA A 734 14.63 -4.91 15.79
CA ALA A 734 13.83 -5.04 17.00
C ALA A 734 12.77 -3.90 17.11
N PRO A 735 11.63 -4.11 17.80
CA PRO A 735 10.64 -3.05 18.00
C PRO A 735 11.24 -1.85 18.75
N TYR A 736 10.98 -0.64 18.28
CA TYR A 736 11.61 0.57 18.82
C TYR A 736 10.95 1.04 20.12
N GLU A 737 9.64 0.79 20.24
CA GLU A 737 8.74 1.39 21.21
C GLU A 737 8.57 0.61 22.52
N VAL A 738 9.50 -0.31 22.80
CA VAL A 738 9.52 -1.05 24.07
C VAL A 738 9.78 -0.07 25.22
N ALA A 739 8.79 0.10 26.11
CA ALA A 739 8.86 1.07 27.20
C ALA A 739 9.64 0.54 28.42
N LEU A 740 9.39 -0.71 28.82
CA LEU A 740 9.99 -1.35 29.99
C LEU A 740 10.52 -2.72 29.63
N GLN A 741 11.72 -3.06 30.12
CA GLN A 741 12.33 -4.37 29.87
C GLN A 741 11.45 -5.51 30.37
N SER A 742 10.77 -5.32 31.51
CA SER A 742 9.87 -6.31 32.10
C SER A 742 8.71 -6.72 31.20
N ASP A 743 8.31 -5.83 30.29
CA ASP A 743 7.16 -6.04 29.40
C ASP A 743 7.59 -6.79 28.12
N TRP A 744 8.90 -6.90 27.89
CA TRP A 744 9.50 -7.55 26.73
C TRP A 744 10.61 -8.51 27.17
N MET A 745 10.19 -9.63 27.74
CA MET A 745 11.06 -10.72 28.19
C MET A 745 10.67 -12.03 27.51
N SER A 746 11.66 -12.79 27.05
CA SER A 746 11.48 -14.19 26.61
C SER A 746 12.03 -15.12 27.69
N GLY A 747 11.17 -15.52 28.63
CA GLY A 747 11.58 -16.28 29.81
C GLY A 747 12.53 -15.44 30.67
N SER A 748 13.76 -15.90 30.86
CA SER A 748 14.82 -15.15 31.57
C SER A 748 15.64 -14.21 30.66
N ASN A 749 15.46 -14.28 29.34
CA ASN A 749 16.20 -13.44 28.40
C ASN A 749 15.51 -12.09 28.21
N ASN A 750 16.32 -11.04 28.08
CA ASN A 750 15.84 -9.71 27.69
C ASN A 750 15.44 -9.76 26.22
N GLY A 751 14.17 -9.45 25.93
CA GLY A 751 13.63 -9.46 24.58
C GLY A 751 13.49 -10.86 23.96
N TYR A 752 12.94 -10.88 22.74
CA TYR A 752 12.80 -12.06 21.90
C TYR A 752 13.81 -11.94 20.76
N ALA A 753 14.58 -13.00 20.50
CA ALA A 753 15.53 -13.01 19.40
C ALA A 753 14.84 -12.68 18.06
N SER A 754 15.52 -11.95 17.17
CA SER A 754 14.94 -11.67 15.86
C SER A 754 14.77 -12.95 15.04
N TYR A 755 15.74 -13.87 15.12
CA TYR A 755 15.69 -15.14 14.41
C TYR A 755 15.78 -16.30 15.41
N LYS A 756 14.70 -17.07 15.56
CA LYS A 756 14.64 -18.28 16.41
C LYS A 756 14.57 -19.55 15.56
N VAL A 757 15.62 -20.35 15.53
CA VAL A 757 15.54 -21.76 15.12
C VAL A 757 15.14 -22.60 16.34
N SER A 758 14.05 -23.36 16.25
CA SER A 758 13.55 -24.17 17.36
C SER A 758 14.56 -25.24 17.81
N ASN A 759 14.55 -25.56 19.11
CA ASN A 759 15.50 -26.50 19.72
C ASN A 759 15.36 -27.93 19.17
N SER A 760 14.23 -28.26 18.56
CA SER A 760 13.97 -29.56 17.92
C SER A 760 14.55 -29.66 16.50
N VAL A 761 15.00 -28.56 15.89
CA VAL A 761 15.54 -28.57 14.53
C VAL A 761 16.92 -29.22 14.51
N THR A 762 17.12 -30.12 13.58
CA THR A 762 18.34 -30.91 13.42
C THR A 762 19.19 -30.47 12.23
N SER A 763 18.62 -29.71 11.28
CA SER A 763 19.36 -29.10 10.17
C SER A 763 18.75 -27.77 9.75
N HIS A 764 19.60 -26.76 9.58
CA HIS A 764 19.23 -25.42 9.14
C HIS A 764 20.50 -24.69 8.68
N GLU A 765 20.41 -23.80 7.70
CA GLU A 765 21.57 -23.01 7.27
C GLU A 765 21.20 -21.61 6.81
N ALA A 766 21.91 -20.59 7.30
CA ALA A 766 21.67 -19.20 6.90
C ALA A 766 22.96 -18.46 6.53
N TRP A 767 22.88 -17.58 5.53
CA TRP A 767 24.00 -16.79 5.01
C TRP A 767 23.67 -15.30 5.03
N GLY A 768 24.56 -14.48 5.63
CA GLY A 768 24.43 -13.03 5.67
C GLY A 768 23.23 -12.59 6.52
N THR A 769 23.37 -12.67 7.85
CA THR A 769 22.29 -12.39 8.81
C THR A 769 22.53 -11.10 9.56
N GLY A 770 21.70 -10.07 9.35
CA GLY A 770 21.75 -8.80 10.07
C GLY A 770 20.59 -8.62 11.05
N VAL A 771 20.89 -8.27 12.30
CA VAL A 771 19.89 -7.97 13.35
C VAL A 771 20.19 -6.63 14.01
N TYR A 772 19.25 -5.69 13.97
CA TYR A 772 19.48 -4.31 14.40
C TYR A 772 18.59 -3.92 15.58
N SER A 773 19.05 -2.97 16.39
CA SER A 773 18.28 -2.36 17.47
C SER A 773 18.29 -0.84 17.37
N PHE A 774 17.15 -0.22 17.64
CA PHE A 774 16.98 1.22 17.79
C PHE A 774 15.91 1.51 18.85
N PHE A 775 16.17 1.13 20.11
CA PHE A 775 15.22 1.31 21.22
C PHE A 775 15.11 2.79 21.63
N ASN A 776 14.50 3.62 20.76
CA ASN A 776 14.44 5.07 20.91
C ASN A 776 13.50 5.52 22.04
N THR A 777 12.51 4.71 22.39
CA THR A 777 11.57 4.99 23.48
C THR A 777 12.23 4.80 24.84
N ASN A 778 13.09 3.79 24.97
CA ASN A 778 13.90 3.57 26.15
C ASN A 778 15.24 2.91 25.77
N ASN A 779 16.32 3.69 25.77
CA ASN A 779 17.65 3.23 25.37
C ASN A 779 18.31 2.24 26.35
N ALA A 780 17.69 1.99 27.51
CA ALA A 780 18.15 0.97 28.46
C ALA A 780 17.64 -0.42 28.13
N ILE A 781 16.73 -0.56 27.15
CA ILE A 781 16.25 -1.86 26.67
C ILE A 781 17.40 -2.61 26.00
N LYS A 782 17.42 -3.91 26.28
CA LYS A 782 18.39 -4.85 25.76
C LYS A 782 17.69 -5.99 25.04
N LEU A 783 18.36 -6.50 24.02
CA LEU A 783 18.08 -7.79 23.41
C LEU A 783 19.23 -8.75 23.76
N THR A 784 18.96 -9.82 24.51
CA THR A 784 20.03 -10.75 24.95
C THR A 784 20.74 -11.39 23.77
N ASN A 785 19.98 -11.90 22.78
CA ASN A 785 20.52 -12.55 21.60
C ASN A 785 19.84 -12.01 20.34
N GLY A 786 20.62 -11.62 19.32
CA GLY A 786 20.05 -11.33 18.00
C GLY A 786 19.44 -12.57 17.36
N VAL A 787 20.12 -13.71 17.49
CA VAL A 787 19.71 -15.03 16.97
C VAL A 787 19.71 -16.08 18.08
N GLU A 788 18.76 -16.99 18.05
CA GLU A 788 18.72 -18.17 18.91
C GLU A 788 18.56 -19.45 18.09
N ALA A 789 19.46 -20.43 18.28
CA ALA A 789 19.46 -21.68 17.51
C ALA A 789 19.96 -22.90 18.32
N PRO A 790 19.69 -24.15 17.91
CA PRO A 790 20.41 -25.31 18.44
C PRO A 790 21.93 -25.21 18.17
N TYR A 791 22.75 -25.58 19.16
CA TYR A 791 24.17 -25.83 18.92
C TYR A 791 24.34 -27.23 18.31
N ASN A 792 24.43 -27.30 16.98
CA ASN A 792 24.47 -28.54 16.20
C ASN A 792 25.28 -28.30 14.92
N ALA A 793 26.18 -29.22 14.56
CA ALA A 793 27.03 -29.11 13.37
C ALA A 793 26.25 -28.99 12.03
N ALA A 794 24.98 -29.38 12.00
CA ALA A 794 24.08 -29.25 10.84
C ALA A 794 23.14 -28.04 10.92
N VAL A 795 23.19 -27.25 12.00
CA VAL A 795 22.49 -25.97 12.15
C VAL A 795 23.53 -24.87 12.08
N LYS A 796 23.68 -24.23 10.91
CA LYS A 796 24.81 -23.35 10.60
C LYS A 796 24.36 -21.93 10.29
N PHE A 797 25.18 -20.97 10.66
CA PHE A 797 25.04 -19.58 10.23
C PHE A 797 26.39 -19.08 9.74
N HIS A 798 26.36 -18.32 8.65
CA HIS A 798 27.53 -17.72 8.02
C HIS A 798 27.33 -16.21 7.98
N HIS A 799 28.33 -15.46 8.42
CA HIS A 799 28.42 -14.01 8.34
C HIS A 799 27.23 -13.30 9.02
N LEU A 800 27.21 -13.36 10.35
CA LEU A 800 26.23 -12.68 11.17
C LEU A 800 26.72 -11.29 11.56
N SER A 801 25.80 -10.34 11.63
CA SER A 801 26.01 -9.01 12.19
C SER A 801 24.88 -8.62 13.14
N SER A 802 25.24 -7.89 14.19
CA SER A 802 24.30 -7.18 15.05
C SER A 802 24.66 -5.71 15.09
N VAL A 803 23.66 -4.83 15.01
CA VAL A 803 23.89 -3.38 14.89
C VAL A 803 23.05 -2.61 15.91
N SER A 804 23.69 -1.76 16.72
CA SER A 804 23.00 -0.74 17.51
C SER A 804 22.99 0.57 16.72
N LEU A 805 21.82 0.91 16.15
CA LEU A 805 21.66 2.04 15.25
C LEU A 805 21.90 3.35 16.01
N GLY A 806 22.94 4.09 15.63
CA GLY A 806 23.35 5.31 16.34
C GLY A 806 23.75 5.09 17.80
N GLY A 807 24.02 3.84 18.21
CA GLY A 807 24.27 3.47 19.60
C GLY A 807 23.03 3.47 20.50
N VAL A 808 21.82 3.42 19.92
CA VAL A 808 20.56 3.43 20.64
C VAL A 808 20.09 2.01 20.92
N GLY A 809 20.20 1.59 22.18
CA GLY A 809 19.89 0.23 22.60
C GLY A 809 21.08 -0.72 22.53
N GLU A 810 20.87 -1.96 22.97
CA GLU A 810 21.91 -2.98 23.04
C GLU A 810 21.41 -4.33 22.51
N ILE A 811 22.24 -4.99 21.70
CA ILE A 811 22.16 -6.43 21.42
C ILE A 811 23.36 -7.08 22.11
N THR A 812 23.12 -7.80 23.21
CA THR A 812 24.19 -8.27 24.10
C THR A 812 25.06 -9.33 23.40
N HIS A 813 24.46 -10.22 22.62
CA HIS A 813 25.15 -11.26 21.86
C HIS A 813 24.57 -11.43 20.46
N VAL A 814 25.43 -11.77 19.51
CA VAL A 814 25.02 -12.03 18.12
C VAL A 814 24.14 -13.28 18.05
N ILE A 815 24.56 -14.38 18.68
CA ILE A 815 23.82 -15.64 18.71
C ILE A 815 24.08 -16.44 19.98
N ASN A 816 23.05 -16.90 20.70
CA ASN A 816 23.15 -17.83 21.84
C ASN A 816 24.28 -17.53 22.86
N GLY A 817 24.41 -16.29 23.33
CA GLY A 817 25.48 -15.92 24.27
C GLY A 817 26.88 -15.76 23.64
N THR A 818 26.99 -15.90 22.32
CA THR A 818 28.23 -15.85 21.53
C THR A 818 28.26 -14.62 20.62
N GLY A 819 29.46 -14.08 20.40
CA GLY A 819 29.69 -12.88 19.61
C GLY A 819 29.71 -11.61 20.48
N PRO A 820 30.35 -10.53 19.97
CA PRO A 820 30.47 -9.28 20.72
C PRO A 820 29.12 -8.58 20.86
N THR A 821 29.04 -7.68 21.84
CA THR A 821 27.88 -6.81 22.06
C THR A 821 27.85 -5.69 21.02
N ALA A 822 26.67 -5.42 20.48
CA ALA A 822 26.38 -4.20 19.73
C ALA A 822 25.71 -3.18 20.66
N ASP A 823 26.36 -2.05 20.92
CA ASP A 823 25.90 -0.97 21.82
C ASP A 823 26.45 0.39 21.37
N LYS A 824 26.35 1.42 22.22
CA LYS A 824 26.90 2.75 21.96
C LYS A 824 28.44 2.83 21.82
N ASN A 825 29.18 1.81 22.23
CA ASN A 825 30.64 1.78 22.15
C ASN A 825 31.12 0.93 20.97
N ASN A 826 30.33 -0.09 20.60
CA ASN A 826 30.52 -0.92 19.43
C ASN A 826 29.22 -0.96 18.62
N PHE A 827 29.06 -0.04 17.67
CA PHE A 827 27.82 0.05 16.89
C PHE A 827 27.55 -1.22 16.08
N VAL A 828 28.60 -1.92 15.63
CA VAL A 828 28.49 -3.13 14.81
C VAL A 828 29.28 -4.25 15.47
N ALA A 829 28.60 -5.36 15.74
CA ALA A 829 29.16 -6.62 16.18
C ALA A 829 29.05 -7.63 15.03
N THR A 830 30.11 -8.42 14.77
CA THR A 830 30.09 -9.45 13.74
C THR A 830 30.53 -10.81 14.28
N LEU A 831 30.01 -11.87 13.68
CA LEU A 831 30.41 -13.25 13.93
C LEU A 831 30.50 -13.99 12.58
N PRO A 832 31.69 -14.47 12.16
CA PRO A 832 31.84 -15.11 10.85
C PRO A 832 31.04 -16.41 10.69
N GLN A 833 30.91 -17.22 11.75
CA GLN A 833 30.28 -18.53 11.65
C GLN A 833 29.68 -18.98 13.00
N TYR A 834 28.70 -19.88 12.93
CA TYR A 834 28.13 -20.60 14.07
C TYR A 834 27.57 -21.96 13.62
N PRO A 835 27.63 -23.03 14.44
CA PRO A 835 28.43 -23.14 15.66
C PRO A 835 29.94 -23.04 15.41
#